data_AF-A0A959WC59-F1
#
_entry.id   AF-A0A959WC59-F1
#
_cell.length_a   1.000
_cell.length_b   1.000
_cell.length_c   1.000
_cell.angle_alpha   90.00
_cell.angle_beta   90.00
_cell.angle_gamma   90.00
#
_symmetry.space_group_name_H-M   'P 1'
#
loop_
_entity.id
_entity.type
_entity.pdbx_description
1 polymer ?
#
loop_
_entity_poly.entity_id
_entity_poly.type
_entity_poly.pdbx_seq_one_letter_code
_entity_poly.pdbx_strand_id
1 'polypeptide(L)'
;MNSIARRLLTTFAVLAGALALAPSANATVGSVFTGMPSPAVSCTVQSGGANDGQRWCTASPSRVQSWDGTPIDVSVYLPPEPGSGPDGGFPLVGMYHGWGGSKILSSGAQRWLQQGYAVFSMSDRGWHQSCGSPASRTGLPGWADCSDGNIKLIDTRYEARDAQFLIGHLVDEGLVDPDRIGAFGGSYGGIMSSTLGMLNSRTVLPDGTYVPWTSPNGTPLHIAAATPNTLAADVLYTQQPTGTSLDYVADSPYFGPDGSGRVGVQKAGVMNGFFLGAMGSGQANLGPEVTALAAAANGPGPYDAIKPVIQAALLTHGAYNVDDSIAPAPMIFGDGWNDDFVGGDESMKLYNKIRADHPGTPVAMYFGDIGHPRSQDKDDAFLRPLQDAWMNYYVRDERTGTKPPENVQMKGFTCPSSDPSSGPYTFDQWSDAAQGEVRLRTSDPQTVQPSGSTDGASFFGSATTACATVPAADNPTSANYRTDTASGDGYDVLGGAMVFMRLEVTGESDQLAARLLDVGPDGQETLVQRGLLRPDVGTPDAVQYMQLHPNLWHVAAGHQLKLELLADDAPYSHVNDASAGDAAAQHAIVVKDLELRVPTMQGAGTAGVVQAQKPLYLPPGFTAAPGFESKTTTKAPDFDAPVAKVKKLKAKKLKPGKKARRKGAKVKITLGGTDAGDGGIASYMCKLDKAKWRKCKSPVKYKKVKKGRHTFRVYAIDGDGNEQAKPTVEKFKVKVKKAKKKH
;
A
#
# COMPACT_ATOMS: atom_id res chain seq x y z
N MET A 1 47.11 65.64 -16.22
CA MET A 1 48.24 66.58 -16.04
C MET A 1 48.98 66.29 -14.74
N ASN A 2 50.12 65.60 -14.85
CA ASN A 2 51.39 65.83 -14.14
C ASN A 2 51.45 65.73 -12.60
N SER A 3 52.42 65.05 -11.96
CA SER A 3 53.67 64.45 -12.44
C SER A 3 54.22 63.42 -11.44
N ILE A 4 54.71 62.34 -12.02
CA ILE A 4 55.86 61.52 -11.64
C ILE A 4 57.02 62.29 -10.94
N ALA A 5 57.61 61.61 -9.93
CA ALA A 5 59.06 61.51 -9.57
C ALA A 5 59.53 62.11 -8.22
N ARG A 6 60.05 61.22 -7.33
CA ARG A 6 61.50 60.95 -7.09
C ARG A 6 61.65 60.01 -5.88
N ARG A 7 62.19 58.78 -6.04
CA ARG A 7 63.63 58.35 -5.93
C ARG A 7 64.15 58.41 -4.47
N LEU A 8 64.85 57.44 -3.85
CA LEU A 8 65.56 56.22 -4.28
C LEU A 8 66.13 55.47 -3.04
N LEU A 9 66.27 54.13 -3.16
CA LEU A 9 67.30 53.23 -2.57
C LEU A 9 67.30 52.98 -1.04
N THR A 10 67.41 51.75 -0.51
CA THR A 10 68.36 50.67 -0.88
C THR A 10 68.01 49.28 -0.27
N THR A 11 68.16 48.22 -1.08
CA THR A 11 68.68 46.84 -0.80
C THR A 11 67.91 45.77 0.02
N PHE A 12 67.37 44.77 -0.70
CA PHE A 12 67.61 43.30 -0.65
C PHE A 12 67.94 42.62 0.69
N ALA A 13 67.09 41.66 1.14
CA ALA A 13 67.29 40.21 0.95
C ALA A 13 66.49 39.34 1.95
N VAL A 14 65.82 38.30 1.43
CA VAL A 14 65.40 37.02 2.07
C VAL A 14 64.44 37.05 3.28
N LEU A 15 63.15 36.78 3.06
CA LEU A 15 62.51 35.51 3.48
C LEU A 15 61.07 35.47 2.92
N ALA A 16 60.85 34.63 1.91
CA ALA A 16 59.51 34.21 1.52
C ALA A 16 58.98 33.23 2.58
N GLY A 17 58.25 33.75 3.57
CA GLY A 17 57.41 32.95 4.45
C GLY A 17 56.03 32.81 3.83
N ALA A 18 55.91 31.98 2.79
CA ALA A 18 54.62 31.50 2.36
C ALA A 18 54.06 30.61 3.48
N LEU A 19 52.96 31.04 4.13
CA LEU A 19 52.10 30.12 4.86
C LEU A 19 51.49 29.13 3.86
N ALA A 20 52.24 28.09 3.54
CA ALA A 20 51.65 26.83 3.14
C ALA A 20 51.02 26.25 4.41
N LEU A 21 49.70 26.40 4.56
CA LEU A 21 48.94 25.51 5.43
C LEU A 21 49.12 24.12 4.83
N ALA A 22 50.02 23.33 5.42
CA ALA A 22 50.09 21.91 5.15
C ALA A 22 48.68 21.33 5.40
N PRO A 23 48.15 20.46 4.51
CA PRO A 23 46.94 19.72 4.85
C PRO A 23 47.24 18.95 6.12
N SER A 24 46.48 19.22 7.18
CA SER A 24 46.52 18.38 8.38
C SER A 24 46.09 16.99 7.95
N ALA A 25 47.06 16.09 7.81
CA ALA A 25 46.78 14.66 7.73
C ALA A 25 46.10 14.28 9.05
N ASN A 26 44.79 14.08 9.03
CA ASN A 26 44.11 13.46 10.16
C ASN A 26 44.74 12.08 10.37
N ALA A 27 45.01 11.71 11.62
CA ALA A 27 45.49 10.38 11.94
C ALA A 27 44.45 9.34 11.47
N THR A 28 44.93 8.21 10.92
CA THR A 28 44.08 7.09 10.51
C THR A 28 43.05 6.75 11.58
N VAL A 29 41.79 6.61 11.19
CA VAL A 29 40.68 6.34 12.12
C VAL A 29 40.82 4.95 12.75
N GLY A 30 41.27 4.92 14.01
CA GLY A 30 41.48 3.69 14.78
C GLY A 30 40.30 3.28 15.68
N SER A 31 39.35 4.18 15.91
CA SER A 31 38.14 3.93 16.70
C SER A 31 37.06 4.97 16.38
N VAL A 32 35.81 4.63 16.65
CA VAL A 32 34.65 5.53 16.55
C VAL A 32 33.95 5.69 17.90
N PHE A 33 33.09 6.71 18.03
CA PHE A 33 32.38 7.03 19.28
C PHE A 33 33.34 7.39 20.44
N THR A 34 34.46 7.99 20.09
CA THR A 34 35.41 8.63 20.99
C THR A 34 34.77 9.82 21.69
N GLY A 35 35.14 10.04 22.95
CA GLY A 35 34.59 11.14 23.76
C GLY A 35 33.20 10.89 24.34
N MET A 36 32.58 9.74 24.07
CA MET A 36 31.36 9.31 24.75
C MET A 36 31.67 8.72 26.14
N PRO A 37 30.70 8.70 27.09
CA PRO A 37 30.90 8.05 28.38
C PRO A 37 31.09 6.52 28.29
N SER A 38 30.55 5.90 27.23
CA SER A 38 30.84 4.52 26.86
C SER A 38 32.22 4.37 26.20
N PRO A 39 32.86 3.19 26.28
CA PRO A 39 34.09 2.91 25.56
C PRO A 39 33.95 3.14 24.05
N ALA A 40 34.98 3.70 23.43
CA ALA A 40 35.08 3.80 21.98
C ALA A 40 35.10 2.41 21.33
N VAL A 41 34.60 2.30 20.10
CA VAL A 41 34.59 1.05 19.33
C VAL A 41 35.81 1.01 18.43
N SER A 42 36.76 0.13 18.74
CA SER A 42 37.99 -0.02 17.97
C SER A 42 37.73 -0.52 16.54
N CYS A 43 38.48 0.03 15.58
CA CYS A 43 38.42 -0.34 14.17
C CYS A 43 39.56 -1.30 13.81
N THR A 44 39.23 -2.34 13.05
CA THR A 44 40.23 -3.26 12.47
C THR A 44 40.32 -3.03 10.97
N VAL A 45 41.52 -2.79 10.45
CA VAL A 45 41.79 -2.73 9.01
C VAL A 45 41.73 -4.15 8.45
N GLN A 46 40.94 -4.32 7.40
CA GLN A 46 40.78 -5.59 6.72
C GLN A 46 41.81 -5.74 5.60
N SER A 47 42.19 -6.98 5.32
CA SER A 47 43.14 -7.32 4.26
C SER A 47 42.55 -8.35 3.30
N GLY A 48 42.74 -8.14 2.00
CA GLY A 48 42.44 -9.10 0.94
C GLY A 48 41.06 -8.96 0.29
N GLY A 49 41.03 -9.24 -1.02
CA GLY A 49 39.82 -9.27 -1.83
C GLY A 49 39.09 -7.91 -1.87
N ALA A 50 37.75 -7.95 -1.90
CA ALA A 50 36.90 -6.76 -1.92
C ALA A 50 36.89 -5.96 -0.60
N ASN A 51 37.48 -6.50 0.47
CA ASN A 51 37.50 -5.88 1.79
C ASN A 51 38.81 -5.12 2.05
N ASP A 52 39.79 -5.22 1.16
CA ASP A 52 41.15 -4.72 1.39
C ASP A 52 41.15 -3.23 1.74
N GLY A 53 41.79 -2.89 2.86
CA GLY A 53 41.88 -1.52 3.38
C GLY A 53 40.64 -1.01 4.10
N GLN A 54 39.46 -1.65 3.98
CA GLN A 54 38.26 -1.26 4.71
C GLN A 54 38.50 -1.32 6.23
N ARG A 55 37.83 -0.47 7.00
CA ARG A 55 37.97 -0.43 8.46
C ARG A 55 36.67 -0.78 9.12
N TRP A 56 36.68 -1.84 9.92
CA TRP A 56 35.49 -2.37 10.57
C TRP A 56 35.56 -2.09 12.06
N CYS A 57 34.72 -1.18 12.52
CA CYS A 57 34.60 -0.76 13.91
C CYS A 57 33.41 -1.50 14.53
N THR A 58 33.67 -2.72 14.98
CA THR A 58 32.66 -3.66 15.46
C THR A 58 33.25 -4.61 16.49
N ALA A 59 32.44 -5.06 17.43
CA ALA A 59 32.77 -6.11 18.40
C ALA A 59 31.52 -6.91 18.78
N SER A 60 31.71 -7.99 19.54
CA SER A 60 30.61 -8.79 20.08
C SER A 60 30.71 -8.82 21.61
N PRO A 61 30.07 -7.89 22.33
CA PRO A 61 29.28 -6.75 21.83
C PRO A 61 30.10 -5.45 21.64
N SER A 62 29.56 -4.49 20.90
CA SER A 62 30.10 -3.13 20.71
C SER A 62 29.04 -2.11 21.12
N ARG A 63 28.81 -2.00 22.44
CA ARG A 63 27.78 -1.14 23.02
C ARG A 63 28.28 0.28 23.27
N VAL A 64 27.53 1.25 22.78
CA VAL A 64 27.72 2.68 23.05
C VAL A 64 26.50 3.25 23.74
N GLN A 65 26.68 4.30 24.53
CA GLN A 65 25.59 4.93 25.28
C GLN A 65 24.74 5.81 24.34
N SER A 66 23.41 5.65 24.34
CA SER A 66 22.49 6.59 23.68
C SER A 66 22.18 7.79 24.59
N TRP A 67 21.38 8.73 24.09
CA TRP A 67 21.03 9.99 24.74
C TRP A 67 20.36 9.85 26.12
N ASP A 68 19.71 8.72 26.40
CA ASP A 68 19.03 8.39 27.67
C ASP A 68 19.86 7.47 28.57
N GLY A 69 21.08 7.12 28.18
CA GLY A 69 21.89 6.13 28.90
C GLY A 69 21.71 4.69 28.41
N THR A 70 20.77 4.42 27.50
CA THR A 70 20.55 3.07 26.95
C THR A 70 21.76 2.60 26.17
N PRO A 71 22.37 1.45 26.50
CA PRO A 71 23.42 0.88 25.69
C PRO A 71 22.85 0.34 24.38
N ILE A 72 23.34 0.84 23.25
CA ILE A 72 22.99 0.41 21.89
C ILE A 72 24.18 -0.29 21.26
N ASP A 73 23.97 -1.51 20.77
CA ASP A 73 24.97 -2.32 20.10
C ASP A 73 25.11 -1.93 18.63
N VAL A 74 26.28 -1.41 18.25
CA VAL A 74 26.50 -0.76 16.96
C VAL A 74 27.61 -1.41 16.14
N SER A 75 27.55 -1.24 14.82
CA SER A 75 28.65 -1.50 13.89
C SER A 75 28.83 -0.27 13.02
N VAL A 76 30.08 0.15 12.85
CA VAL A 76 30.46 1.17 11.85
C VAL A 76 31.46 0.55 10.90
N TYR A 77 31.21 0.66 9.61
CA TYR A 77 32.12 0.22 8.57
C TYR A 77 32.53 1.44 7.76
N LEU A 78 33.83 1.64 7.62
CA LEU A 78 34.41 2.74 6.86
C LEU A 78 35.08 2.19 5.60
N PRO A 79 35.03 2.93 4.48
CA PRO A 79 35.79 2.58 3.28
C PRO A 79 37.31 2.64 3.58
N PRO A 80 38.18 2.22 2.65
CA PRO A 80 39.63 2.36 2.81
C PRO A 80 40.07 3.80 3.06
N GLU A 81 41.23 3.96 3.72
CA GLU A 81 41.85 5.27 3.87
C GLU A 81 42.07 5.89 2.48
N PRO A 82 41.58 7.12 2.24
CA PRO A 82 41.76 7.74 0.93
C PRO A 82 43.25 7.96 0.66
N GLY A 83 43.72 7.61 -0.54
CA GLY A 83 45.13 7.81 -0.93
C GLY A 83 45.58 9.28 -0.96
N SER A 84 44.64 10.23 -0.87
CA SER A 84 44.87 11.67 -0.73
C SER A 84 43.62 12.37 -0.17
N GLY A 85 43.78 13.40 0.66
CA GLY A 85 42.66 14.13 1.28
C GLY A 85 42.44 13.73 2.74
N PRO A 86 41.45 14.35 3.44
CA PRO A 86 41.14 13.98 4.82
C PRO A 86 40.47 12.61 4.90
N ASP A 87 40.88 11.80 5.88
CA ASP A 87 40.21 10.55 6.25
C ASP A 87 38.98 10.88 7.12
N GLY A 88 37.84 11.08 6.47
CA GLY A 88 36.59 11.55 7.09
C GLY A 88 35.65 12.24 6.09
N GLY A 89 34.51 12.75 6.57
CA GLY A 89 33.48 13.36 5.74
C GLY A 89 32.87 12.38 4.72
N PHE A 90 32.69 11.12 5.12
CA PHE A 90 32.10 10.10 4.27
C PHE A 90 30.59 10.34 4.10
N PRO A 91 30.03 10.09 2.91
CA PRO A 91 28.60 9.88 2.79
C PRO A 91 28.23 8.61 3.57
N LEU A 92 27.15 8.65 4.34
CA LEU A 92 26.74 7.57 5.23
C LEU A 92 25.47 6.89 4.71
N VAL A 93 25.40 5.57 4.84
CA VAL A 93 24.13 4.82 4.83
C VAL A 93 23.88 4.21 6.21
N GLY A 94 22.81 4.64 6.87
CA GLY A 94 22.24 3.95 8.02
C GLY A 94 21.47 2.72 7.57
N MET A 95 21.88 1.54 8.02
CA MET A 95 21.24 0.25 7.72
C MET A 95 20.55 -0.34 8.95
N TYR A 96 19.24 -0.54 8.84
CA TYR A 96 18.38 -0.96 9.96
C TYR A 96 17.80 -2.37 9.73
N HIS A 97 17.66 -3.14 10.81
CA HIS A 97 17.33 -4.57 10.73
C HIS A 97 15.82 -4.84 10.74
N GLY A 98 15.42 -5.98 10.19
CA GLY A 98 14.05 -6.50 10.30
C GLY A 98 13.70 -6.93 11.74
N TRP A 99 12.43 -7.25 11.98
CA TRP A 99 11.95 -7.67 13.31
C TRP A 99 12.73 -8.89 13.83
N GLY A 100 13.16 -8.85 15.10
CA GLY A 100 14.00 -9.90 15.68
C GLY A 100 15.47 -9.89 15.25
N GLY A 101 15.84 -9.02 14.31
CA GLY A 101 17.20 -8.85 13.81
C GLY A 101 18.13 -8.14 14.81
N SER A 102 19.39 -8.00 14.41
CA SER A 102 20.44 -7.25 15.10
C SER A 102 21.18 -6.37 14.09
N LYS A 103 22.13 -5.56 14.58
CA LYS A 103 23.04 -4.77 13.74
C LYS A 103 23.57 -5.59 12.55
N ILE A 104 23.59 -4.96 11.38
CA ILE A 104 23.97 -5.59 10.12
C ILE A 104 25.46 -5.96 10.14
N LEU A 105 25.77 -7.18 9.68
CA LEU A 105 27.13 -7.68 9.55
C LEU A 105 27.82 -7.10 8.30
N SER A 106 29.14 -7.27 8.22
CA SER A 106 29.95 -6.69 7.14
C SER A 106 29.51 -7.12 5.75
N SER A 107 29.00 -8.35 5.58
CA SER A 107 28.47 -8.85 4.31
C SER A 107 27.29 -8.01 3.77
N GLY A 108 26.42 -7.53 4.65
CA GLY A 108 25.32 -6.63 4.29
C GLY A 108 25.80 -5.22 3.95
N ALA A 109 26.87 -4.76 4.62
CA ALA A 109 27.46 -3.43 4.41
C ALA A 109 28.27 -3.32 3.10
N GLN A 110 28.77 -4.45 2.56
CA GLN A 110 29.69 -4.45 1.41
C GLN A 110 29.16 -3.70 0.19
N ARG A 111 27.86 -3.81 -0.09
CA ARG A 111 27.21 -3.11 -1.21
C ARG A 111 27.49 -1.60 -1.19
N TRP A 112 27.43 -0.99 -0.01
CA TRP A 112 27.60 0.46 0.16
C TRP A 112 29.08 0.84 0.32
N LEU A 113 29.86 0.01 1.03
CA LEU A 113 31.30 0.22 1.18
C LEU A 113 32.04 0.24 -0.17
N GLN A 114 31.67 -0.65 -1.09
CA GLN A 114 32.24 -0.69 -2.44
C GLN A 114 31.88 0.54 -3.29
N GLN A 115 30.81 1.25 -2.93
CA GLN A 115 30.39 2.51 -3.56
C GLN A 115 30.99 3.74 -2.85
N GLY A 116 31.83 3.54 -1.82
CA GLY A 116 32.51 4.62 -1.10
C GLY A 116 31.70 5.25 0.04
N TYR A 117 30.62 4.61 0.48
CA TYR A 117 29.89 5.02 1.67
C TYR A 117 30.55 4.49 2.95
N ALA A 118 30.45 5.25 4.03
CA ALA A 118 30.45 4.68 5.36
C ALA A 118 29.10 3.99 5.63
N VAL A 119 29.08 2.98 6.48
CA VAL A 119 27.85 2.29 6.89
C VAL A 119 27.74 2.31 8.41
N PHE A 120 26.62 2.81 8.91
CA PHE A 120 26.23 2.70 10.32
C PHE A 120 25.11 1.67 10.44
N SER A 121 25.19 0.81 11.44
CA SER A 121 24.09 -0.08 11.80
C SER A 121 24.02 -0.24 13.31
N MET A 122 22.82 -0.44 13.82
CA MET A 122 22.55 -0.68 15.23
C MET A 122 21.62 -1.87 15.39
N SER A 123 21.71 -2.54 16.54
CA SER A 123 20.59 -3.35 17.04
C SER A 123 19.66 -2.38 17.74
N ASP A 124 18.42 -2.27 17.29
CA ASP A 124 17.43 -1.40 17.90
C ASP A 124 17.25 -1.76 19.38
N ARG A 125 16.92 -0.79 20.23
CA ARG A 125 16.73 -1.03 21.67
C ARG A 125 15.75 -2.17 21.92
N GLY A 126 16.00 -2.93 22.96
CA GLY A 126 15.25 -4.12 23.30
C GLY A 126 15.63 -5.37 22.50
N TRP A 127 16.56 -5.27 21.54
CA TRP A 127 17.05 -6.40 20.77
C TRP A 127 18.52 -6.73 21.08
N HIS A 128 18.78 -8.04 21.21
CA HIS A 128 20.11 -8.64 21.35
C HIS A 128 21.01 -7.98 22.39
N GLN A 129 22.00 -7.19 21.98
CA GLN A 129 22.96 -6.57 22.89
C GLN A 129 22.57 -5.14 23.26
N SER A 130 21.47 -4.62 22.71
CA SER A 130 20.87 -3.33 23.06
C SER A 130 19.80 -3.48 24.14
N CYS A 131 20.19 -3.99 25.32
CA CYS A 131 19.29 -4.37 26.42
C CYS A 131 18.29 -5.51 26.12
N GLY A 132 18.39 -6.20 24.97
CA GLY A 132 17.47 -7.25 24.57
C GLY A 132 17.70 -8.62 25.20
N SER A 133 18.92 -9.13 25.19
CA SER A 133 19.22 -10.44 25.77
C SER A 133 19.36 -10.36 27.30
N PRO A 134 19.12 -11.44 28.06
CA PRO A 134 19.31 -11.43 29.51
C PRO A 134 20.74 -11.05 29.90
N ALA A 135 21.74 -11.50 29.14
CA ALA A 135 23.14 -11.17 29.34
C ALA A 135 23.45 -9.68 29.14
N SER A 136 22.72 -9.00 28.25
CA SER A 136 22.93 -7.57 28.00
C SER A 136 22.44 -6.67 29.14
N ARG A 137 21.63 -7.19 30.07
CA ARG A 137 21.02 -6.44 31.19
C ARG A 137 21.65 -6.70 32.56
N THR A 138 22.57 -7.64 32.67
CA THR A 138 23.22 -8.00 33.94
C THR A 138 24.62 -7.43 34.03
N GLY A 139 25.04 -7.04 35.24
CA GLY A 139 26.39 -6.50 35.47
C GLY A 139 26.70 -5.25 34.63
N LEU A 140 25.69 -4.37 34.46
CA LEU A 140 25.84 -3.17 33.63
C LEU A 140 26.99 -2.28 34.13
N PRO A 141 27.86 -1.79 33.23
CA PRO A 141 28.85 -0.80 33.60
C PRO A 141 28.16 0.50 34.04
N GLY A 142 28.85 1.33 34.83
CA GLY A 142 28.24 2.54 35.42
C GLY A 142 27.74 3.61 34.43
N TRP A 143 28.05 3.47 33.13
CA TRP A 143 27.54 4.34 32.06
C TRP A 143 26.27 3.81 31.39
N ALA A 144 25.90 2.54 31.60
CA ALA A 144 24.78 1.90 30.91
C ALA A 144 23.54 1.81 31.81
N ASP A 145 22.39 2.18 31.26
CA ASP A 145 21.08 1.99 31.89
C ASP A 145 20.13 1.26 30.95
N CYS A 146 19.56 0.13 31.39
CA CYS A 146 18.57 -0.62 30.61
C CYS A 146 17.12 -0.39 31.09
N SER A 147 16.87 0.60 31.95
CA SER A 147 15.52 0.94 32.43
C SER A 147 14.53 1.22 31.30
N ASP A 148 14.99 1.91 30.25
CA ASP A 148 14.22 2.23 29.03
C ASP A 148 14.63 1.41 27.79
N GLY A 149 15.41 0.34 27.98
CA GLY A 149 15.89 -0.55 26.93
C GLY A 149 14.89 -1.61 26.46
N ASN A 150 13.58 -1.32 26.53
CA ASN A 150 12.51 -2.20 26.03
C ASN A 150 12.26 -1.99 24.52
N ILE A 151 11.60 -2.96 23.87
CA ILE A 151 11.19 -2.83 22.47
C ILE A 151 10.04 -1.81 22.40
N LYS A 152 10.23 -0.73 21.63
CA LYS A 152 9.25 0.36 21.49
C LYS A 152 8.68 0.47 20.07
N LEU A 153 8.89 -0.51 19.19
CA LEU A 153 8.18 -0.62 17.91
C LEU A 153 8.45 0.58 16.97
N ILE A 154 9.74 0.95 16.80
CA ILE A 154 10.18 2.12 16.02
C ILE A 154 9.42 3.38 16.44
N ASP A 155 9.45 3.65 17.74
CA ASP A 155 8.94 4.90 18.26
C ASP A 155 9.85 6.04 17.80
N THR A 156 9.26 7.05 17.15
CA THR A 156 9.96 8.26 16.70
C THR A 156 10.75 8.96 17.81
N ARG A 157 10.31 8.83 19.07
CA ARG A 157 10.93 9.46 20.26
C ARG A 157 12.16 8.70 20.76
N TYR A 158 12.30 7.42 20.40
CA TYR A 158 13.30 6.51 20.97
C TYR A 158 14.19 5.88 19.90
N GLU A 159 13.74 4.85 19.16
CA GLU A 159 14.65 4.13 18.24
C GLU A 159 15.12 5.00 17.08
N ALA A 160 14.23 5.81 16.48
CA ALA A 160 14.65 6.77 15.45
C ALA A 160 15.65 7.79 16.02
N ARG A 161 15.44 8.20 17.27
CA ARG A 161 16.32 9.13 17.98
C ARG A 161 17.66 8.51 18.35
N ASP A 162 17.73 7.21 18.65
CA ASP A 162 18.97 6.49 18.88
C ASP A 162 19.86 6.54 17.63
N ALA A 163 19.29 6.26 16.46
CA ALA A 163 20.00 6.39 15.19
C ALA A 163 20.50 7.82 14.96
N GLN A 164 19.63 8.81 15.12
CA GLN A 164 19.95 10.23 14.93
C GLN A 164 21.05 10.73 15.88
N PHE A 165 21.00 10.32 17.15
CA PHE A 165 21.97 10.70 18.16
C PHE A 165 23.36 10.11 17.87
N LEU A 166 23.41 8.82 17.55
CA LEU A 166 24.67 8.12 17.28
C LEU A 166 25.29 8.59 15.95
N ILE A 167 24.49 8.82 14.91
CA ILE A 167 24.98 9.42 13.67
C ILE A 167 25.52 10.84 13.92
N GLY A 168 24.86 11.62 14.78
CA GLY A 168 25.34 12.94 15.21
C GLY A 168 26.74 12.90 15.81
N HIS A 169 27.07 11.88 16.60
CA HIS A 169 28.42 11.68 17.12
C HIS A 169 29.44 11.38 16.02
N LEU A 170 29.10 10.56 15.02
CA LEU A 170 30.00 10.29 13.89
C LEU A 170 30.26 11.55 13.05
N VAL A 171 29.29 12.46 12.95
CA VAL A 171 29.48 13.78 12.34
C VAL A 171 30.42 14.65 13.17
N ASP A 172 30.25 14.68 14.49
CA ASP A 172 31.10 15.46 15.39
C ASP A 172 32.55 14.97 15.42
N GLU A 173 32.79 13.69 15.16
CA GLU A 173 34.13 13.11 14.95
C GLU A 173 34.74 13.48 13.59
N GLY A 174 33.99 14.14 12.71
CA GLY A 174 34.41 14.46 11.35
C GLY A 174 34.41 13.27 10.41
N LEU A 175 33.82 12.13 10.81
CA LEU A 175 33.78 10.91 10.00
C LEU A 175 32.68 10.93 8.97
N VAL A 176 31.52 11.50 9.31
CA VAL A 176 30.34 11.57 8.45
C VAL A 176 30.09 13.01 8.03
N ASP A 177 29.70 13.20 6.78
CA ASP A 177 29.25 14.50 6.29
C ASP A 177 27.77 14.74 6.69
N PRO A 178 27.45 15.84 7.39
CA PRO A 178 26.10 16.13 7.88
C PRO A 178 25.04 16.28 6.78
N ASP A 179 25.45 16.59 5.55
CA ASP A 179 24.55 16.78 4.42
C ASP A 179 24.41 15.53 3.54
N ARG A 180 25.11 14.44 3.88
CA ARG A 180 25.18 13.23 3.05
C ARG A 180 24.86 11.97 3.86
N ILE A 181 23.70 11.98 4.51
CA ILE A 181 23.19 10.86 5.31
C ILE A 181 22.00 10.22 4.62
N GLY A 182 22.11 8.94 4.29
CA GLY A 182 21.03 8.14 3.73
C GLY A 182 20.50 7.10 4.71
N ALA A 183 19.26 6.67 4.52
CA ALA A 183 18.62 5.59 5.30
C ALA A 183 18.18 4.42 4.41
N PHE A 184 18.40 3.20 4.88
CA PHE A 184 18.02 1.96 4.20
C PHE A 184 17.60 0.88 5.20
N GLY A 185 16.57 0.12 4.87
CA GLY A 185 16.14 -1.04 5.62
C GLY A 185 14.93 -1.73 5.00
N GLY A 186 14.75 -3.00 5.35
CA GLY A 186 13.58 -3.80 4.96
C GLY A 186 12.70 -4.12 6.18
N SER A 187 11.40 -4.36 6.00
CA SER A 187 10.50 -4.78 7.10
C SER A 187 10.52 -3.75 8.25
N TYR A 188 10.83 -4.17 9.47
CA TYR A 188 11.05 -3.29 10.63
C TYR A 188 12.08 -2.17 10.36
N GLY A 189 13.14 -2.48 9.63
CA GLY A 189 14.13 -1.48 9.18
C GLY A 189 13.59 -0.58 8.06
N GLY A 190 12.60 -1.05 7.30
CA GLY A 190 11.86 -0.25 6.32
C GLY A 190 11.02 0.83 7.00
N ILE A 191 10.40 0.49 8.13
CA ILE A 191 9.69 1.45 9.01
C ILE A 191 10.67 2.48 9.55
N MET A 192 11.83 2.06 10.06
CA MET A 192 12.87 2.99 10.52
C MET A 192 13.34 3.92 9.38
N SER A 193 13.61 3.35 8.21
CA SER A 193 14.09 4.08 7.04
C SER A 193 13.08 5.12 6.54
N SER A 194 11.79 4.77 6.43
CA SER A 194 10.75 5.72 6.03
C SER A 194 10.48 6.78 7.11
N THR A 195 10.52 6.38 8.39
CA THR A 195 10.35 7.31 9.53
C THR A 195 11.45 8.36 9.55
N LEU A 196 12.71 7.96 9.40
CA LEU A 196 13.83 8.90 9.29
C LEU A 196 13.70 9.80 8.06
N GLY A 197 13.24 9.26 6.93
CA GLY A 197 12.97 10.04 5.71
C GLY A 197 11.91 11.12 5.91
N MET A 198 10.82 10.81 6.62
CA MET A 198 9.75 11.78 6.95
C MET A 198 10.19 12.80 8.01
N LEU A 199 10.95 12.38 9.02
CA LEU A 199 11.53 13.28 10.01
C LEU A 199 12.50 14.28 9.36
N ASN A 200 13.24 13.84 8.35
CA ASN A 200 14.21 14.63 7.60
C ASN A 200 15.24 15.31 8.52
N SER A 201 15.10 16.62 8.76
CA SER A 201 16.00 17.43 9.58
C SER A 201 15.49 17.64 11.01
N ARG A 202 14.64 16.74 11.51
CA ARG A 202 13.99 16.86 12.82
C ARG A 202 14.17 15.60 13.66
N THR A 203 14.11 15.77 14.96
CA THR A 203 14.09 14.72 15.98
C THR A 203 12.89 14.94 16.88
N VAL A 204 12.35 13.87 17.47
CA VAL A 204 11.24 13.95 18.42
C VAL A 204 11.75 13.68 19.84
N LEU A 205 11.42 14.56 20.78
CA LEU A 205 11.73 14.40 22.21
C LEU A 205 10.76 13.42 22.89
N PRO A 206 11.05 12.92 24.10
CA PRO A 206 10.23 11.91 24.76
C PRO A 206 8.82 12.40 25.10
N ASP A 207 8.64 13.72 25.21
CA ASP A 207 7.35 14.38 25.41
C ASP A 207 6.56 14.59 24.10
N GLY A 208 7.10 14.14 22.95
CA GLY A 208 6.49 14.29 21.63
C GLY A 208 6.87 15.58 20.89
N THR A 209 7.69 16.46 21.49
CA THR A 209 8.07 17.73 20.86
C THR A 209 9.04 17.51 19.70
N TYR A 210 8.73 18.09 18.55
CA TYR A 210 9.65 18.14 17.39
C TYR A 210 10.69 19.24 17.58
N VAL A 211 11.96 18.89 17.39
CA VAL A 211 13.11 19.81 17.43
C VAL A 211 14.00 19.62 16.18
N PRO A 212 14.79 20.63 15.77
CA PRO A 212 15.80 20.41 14.73
C PRO A 212 16.74 19.27 15.10
N TRP A 213 17.09 18.44 14.13
CA TRP A 213 18.11 17.41 14.33
C TRP A 213 19.49 18.07 14.28
N THR A 214 20.14 18.14 15.44
CA THR A 214 21.51 18.65 15.59
C THR A 214 22.38 17.62 16.26
N SER A 215 23.67 17.59 15.90
CA SER A 215 24.66 16.77 16.58
C SER A 215 24.84 17.24 18.03
N PRO A 216 25.45 16.43 18.90
CA PRO A 216 25.83 16.86 20.24
C PRO A 216 26.60 18.20 20.29
N ASN A 217 27.45 18.49 19.31
CA ASN A 217 28.17 19.77 19.20
C ASN A 217 27.43 20.87 18.42
N GLY A 218 26.17 20.63 18.01
CA GLY A 218 25.30 21.63 17.41
C GLY A 218 25.37 21.75 15.88
N THR A 219 25.99 20.79 15.19
CA THR A 219 25.98 20.72 13.71
C THR A 219 24.58 20.33 13.25
N PRO A 220 23.90 21.08 12.37
CA PRO A 220 22.62 20.64 11.80
C PRO A 220 22.79 19.38 10.93
N LEU A 221 21.83 18.46 11.00
CA LEU A 221 21.82 17.24 10.18
C LEU A 221 20.47 17.07 9.49
N HIS A 222 20.47 16.31 8.41
CA HIS A 222 19.26 15.90 7.73
C HIS A 222 19.45 14.57 6.99
N ILE A 223 18.34 13.90 6.68
CA ILE A 223 18.37 12.75 5.77
C ILE A 223 18.34 13.27 4.33
N ALA A 224 19.39 12.98 3.58
CA ALA A 224 19.52 13.37 2.18
C ALA A 224 18.67 12.49 1.24
N ALA A 225 18.49 11.20 1.58
CA ALA A 225 17.56 10.29 0.92
C ALA A 225 17.26 9.05 1.76
N ALA A 226 16.13 8.38 1.49
CA ALA A 226 15.84 7.08 2.06
C ALA A 226 15.36 6.07 1.01
N THR A 227 15.66 4.79 1.24
CA THR A 227 15.32 3.67 0.34
C THR A 227 14.67 2.51 1.11
N PRO A 228 13.51 2.74 1.77
CA PRO A 228 12.81 1.70 2.50
C PRO A 228 12.30 0.59 1.56
N ASN A 229 12.38 -0.65 2.03
CA ASN A 229 11.83 -1.84 1.38
C ASN A 229 10.82 -2.51 2.31
N THR A 230 9.78 -3.14 1.76
CA THR A 230 8.76 -3.91 2.49
C THR A 230 8.31 -3.18 3.74
N LEU A 231 7.87 -1.93 3.55
CA LEU A 231 7.67 -0.99 4.63
C LEU A 231 6.24 -1.01 5.14
N ALA A 232 6.08 -0.74 6.43
CA ALA A 232 4.82 -0.26 6.98
C ALA A 232 4.88 1.27 7.04
N ALA A 233 3.89 1.95 6.48
CA ALA A 233 3.74 3.39 6.67
C ALA A 233 3.22 3.64 8.09
N ASP A 234 2.37 2.74 8.56
CA ASP A 234 1.84 2.69 9.92
C ASP A 234 1.89 1.25 10.44
N VAL A 235 2.62 1.05 11.54
CA VAL A 235 2.83 -0.28 12.10
C VAL A 235 1.51 -0.92 12.55
N LEU A 236 0.48 -0.14 12.88
CA LEU A 236 -0.84 -0.64 13.30
C LEU A 236 -1.68 -1.12 12.13
N TYR A 237 -1.65 -0.43 10.99
CA TYR A 237 -2.41 -0.86 9.82
C TYR A 237 -1.96 -2.24 9.33
N THR A 238 -0.66 -2.53 9.41
CA THR A 238 -0.15 -3.88 9.05
C THR A 238 -0.67 -4.99 9.94
N GLN A 239 -1.07 -4.66 11.17
CA GLN A 239 -1.59 -5.60 12.14
C GLN A 239 -3.12 -5.73 12.08
N GLN A 240 -3.81 -4.61 11.88
CA GLN A 240 -5.26 -4.52 11.91
C GLN A 240 -5.78 -3.66 10.74
N PRO A 241 -5.70 -4.13 9.49
CA PRO A 241 -6.18 -3.36 8.34
C PRO A 241 -7.69 -3.11 8.44
N THR A 242 -8.11 -1.94 8.00
CA THR A 242 -9.52 -1.52 8.02
C THR A 242 -10.26 -1.91 6.74
N GLY A 243 -9.53 -2.23 5.67
CA GLY A 243 -10.09 -2.49 4.33
C GLY A 243 -10.60 -1.23 3.63
N THR A 244 -10.52 -0.06 4.26
CA THR A 244 -11.07 1.20 3.76
C THR A 244 -10.00 2.16 3.25
N SER A 245 -8.72 1.77 3.29
CA SER A 245 -7.66 2.53 2.66
C SER A 245 -7.77 2.45 1.14
N LEU A 246 -7.58 3.59 0.47
CA LEU A 246 -7.74 3.70 -0.98
C LEU A 246 -6.41 4.05 -1.66
N ASP A 247 -6.05 3.36 -2.74
CA ASP A 247 -4.80 3.60 -3.50
C ASP A 247 -4.87 4.84 -4.43
N TYR A 248 -6.01 5.54 -4.46
CA TYR A 248 -6.27 6.72 -5.31
C TYR A 248 -6.64 8.00 -4.52
N VAL A 249 -6.45 8.02 -3.20
CA VAL A 249 -6.67 9.21 -2.35
C VAL A 249 -5.35 9.83 -1.90
N ALA A 250 -5.34 11.15 -1.75
CA ALA A 250 -4.19 11.94 -1.33
C ALA A 250 -3.78 11.59 0.11
N ASP A 251 -4.77 11.47 0.99
CA ASP A 251 -4.61 11.13 2.39
C ASP A 251 -5.61 10.03 2.74
N SER A 252 -5.13 9.02 3.47
CA SER A 252 -5.80 7.76 3.80
C SER A 252 -5.51 7.37 5.26
N PRO A 253 -5.88 8.23 6.22
CA PRO A 253 -5.65 7.98 7.64
C PRO A 253 -6.42 6.73 8.09
N TYR A 254 -5.86 6.01 9.08
CA TYR A 254 -6.40 4.73 9.57
C TYR A 254 -7.90 4.80 9.90
N PHE A 255 -8.35 5.85 10.59
CA PHE A 255 -9.75 6.04 10.98
C PHE A 255 -10.58 6.86 9.99
N GLY A 256 -10.10 7.05 8.76
CA GLY A 256 -10.72 7.94 7.80
C GLY A 256 -10.54 9.43 8.15
N PRO A 257 -10.87 10.32 7.21
CA PRO A 257 -10.55 11.75 7.29
C PRO A 257 -11.25 12.50 8.43
N ASP A 258 -12.38 11.98 8.94
CA ASP A 258 -13.10 12.54 10.08
C ASP A 258 -12.78 11.82 11.41
N GLY A 259 -11.92 10.79 11.37
CA GLY A 259 -11.57 9.97 12.51
C GLY A 259 -12.70 9.08 13.03
N SER A 260 -13.82 8.93 12.31
CA SER A 260 -14.97 8.15 12.76
C SER A 260 -14.87 6.66 12.46
N GLY A 261 -13.89 6.23 11.67
CA GLY A 261 -13.69 4.84 11.26
C GLY A 261 -13.60 3.86 12.43
N ARG A 262 -13.93 2.61 12.14
CA ARG A 262 -13.87 1.49 13.10
C ARG A 262 -12.45 0.94 13.15
N VAL A 263 -12.09 0.34 14.29
CA VAL A 263 -10.86 -0.47 14.38
C VAL A 263 -10.96 -1.62 13.38
N GLY A 264 -9.87 -1.92 12.69
CA GLY A 264 -9.79 -2.95 11.65
C GLY A 264 -9.83 -4.38 12.20
N VAL A 265 -9.66 -5.35 11.31
CA VAL A 265 -9.63 -6.77 11.68
C VAL A 265 -8.19 -7.20 11.90
N GLN A 266 -7.91 -7.88 13.01
CA GLN A 266 -6.57 -8.37 13.29
C GLN A 266 -6.11 -9.43 12.28
N LYS A 267 -4.92 -9.24 11.71
CA LYS A 267 -4.17 -10.28 11.01
C LYS A 267 -3.55 -11.24 12.04
N ALA A 268 -4.33 -12.19 12.57
CA ALA A 268 -3.92 -13.05 13.68
C ALA A 268 -2.59 -13.77 13.45
N GLY A 269 -2.35 -14.30 12.24
CA GLY A 269 -1.09 -14.97 11.90
C GLY A 269 0.14 -14.06 11.95
N VAL A 270 -0.04 -12.80 11.53
CA VAL A 270 0.97 -11.74 11.61
C VAL A 270 1.21 -11.36 13.07
N MET A 271 0.15 -11.11 13.83
CA MET A 271 0.23 -10.68 15.23
C MET A 271 0.84 -11.72 16.16
N ASN A 272 0.42 -12.97 16.01
CA ASN A 272 0.95 -14.09 16.77
C ASN A 272 2.43 -14.31 16.46
N GLY A 273 2.85 -14.19 15.19
CA GLY A 273 4.26 -14.31 14.81
C GLY A 273 5.12 -13.16 15.31
N PHE A 274 4.59 -11.93 15.26
CA PHE A 274 5.33 -10.71 15.56
C PHE A 274 5.52 -10.53 17.08
N PHE A 275 4.45 -10.37 17.87
CA PHE A 275 4.57 -10.07 19.30
C PHE A 275 4.86 -11.29 20.18
N LEU A 276 4.17 -12.42 19.97
CA LEU A 276 4.40 -13.61 20.80
C LEU A 276 5.78 -14.21 20.53
N GLY A 277 6.27 -14.13 19.28
CA GLY A 277 7.62 -14.56 18.91
C GLY A 277 8.71 -13.81 19.67
N ALA A 278 8.59 -12.48 19.80
CA ALA A 278 9.52 -11.66 20.58
C ALA A 278 9.51 -12.04 22.06
N MET A 279 8.31 -12.13 22.67
CA MET A 279 8.15 -12.48 24.09
C MET A 279 8.65 -13.89 24.43
N GLY A 280 8.54 -14.85 23.50
CA GLY A 280 9.01 -16.22 23.70
C GLY A 280 10.52 -16.42 23.48
N SER A 281 11.21 -15.46 22.87
CA SER A 281 12.63 -15.59 22.45
C SER A 281 13.67 -15.18 23.50
N GLY A 282 13.23 -14.74 24.68
CA GLY A 282 14.13 -14.25 25.75
C GLY A 282 14.69 -12.85 25.51
N GLN A 283 14.21 -12.12 24.50
CA GLN A 283 14.53 -10.72 24.24
C GLN A 283 13.94 -9.79 25.31
N ALA A 284 14.12 -8.47 25.20
CA ALA A 284 13.52 -7.55 26.17
C ALA A 284 12.00 -7.63 26.07
N ASN A 285 11.34 -7.30 27.18
CA ASN A 285 9.90 -7.13 27.16
C ASN A 285 9.53 -5.98 26.22
N LEU A 286 8.31 -6.04 25.69
CA LEU A 286 7.67 -4.91 25.03
C LEU A 286 7.54 -3.75 26.02
N GLY A 287 7.70 -2.52 25.54
CA GLY A 287 7.40 -1.33 26.33
C GLY A 287 5.94 -1.32 26.80
N PRO A 288 5.57 -0.53 27.83
CA PRO A 288 4.21 -0.49 28.35
C PRO A 288 3.15 -0.14 27.29
N GLU A 289 3.44 0.82 26.41
CA GLU A 289 2.58 1.24 25.31
C GLU A 289 2.35 0.11 24.30
N VAL A 290 3.44 -0.53 23.85
CA VAL A 290 3.40 -1.66 22.93
C VAL A 290 2.71 -2.87 23.56
N THR A 291 2.89 -3.10 24.86
CA THR A 291 2.18 -4.14 25.62
C THR A 291 0.68 -3.88 25.68
N ALA A 292 0.28 -2.64 25.95
CA ALA A 292 -1.13 -2.26 25.98
C ALA A 292 -1.77 -2.44 24.60
N LEU A 293 -1.07 -2.04 23.54
CA LEU A 293 -1.49 -2.25 22.16
C LEU A 293 -1.63 -3.73 21.81
N ALA A 294 -0.64 -4.57 22.16
CA ALA A 294 -0.69 -6.00 21.88
C ALA A 294 -1.81 -6.70 22.66
N ALA A 295 -2.05 -6.32 23.92
CA ALA A 295 -3.15 -6.85 24.73
C ALA A 295 -4.52 -6.43 24.17
N ALA A 296 -4.63 -5.17 23.75
CA ALA A 296 -5.80 -4.62 23.07
C ALA A 296 -6.12 -5.37 21.78
N ALA A 297 -5.10 -5.72 21.00
CA ALA A 297 -5.28 -6.35 19.69
C ALA A 297 -5.69 -7.83 19.73
N ASN A 298 -5.45 -8.55 20.85
CA ASN A 298 -5.65 -10.00 20.98
C ASN A 298 -6.97 -10.41 21.68
N GLY A 299 -7.85 -9.46 22.03
CA GLY A 299 -9.11 -9.75 22.71
C GLY A 299 -10.23 -10.13 21.73
N PRO A 300 -11.15 -11.05 22.10
CA PRO A 300 -12.45 -11.11 21.42
C PRO A 300 -13.12 -9.74 21.62
N GLY A 301 -13.83 -9.24 20.60
CA GLY A 301 -14.36 -7.87 20.61
C GLY A 301 -15.17 -7.48 21.87
N PRO A 302 -15.59 -6.20 22.00
CA PRO A 302 -15.67 -5.21 20.92
C PRO A 302 -14.33 -4.49 20.68
N TYR A 303 -13.88 -4.55 19.43
CA TYR A 303 -12.61 -3.97 18.96
C TYR A 303 -12.52 -2.45 19.13
N ASP A 304 -13.64 -1.72 19.15
CA ASP A 304 -13.59 -0.25 19.20
C ASP A 304 -13.24 0.30 20.60
N ALA A 305 -13.26 -0.54 21.64
CA ALA A 305 -12.81 -0.16 22.98
C ALA A 305 -11.33 0.25 23.02
N ILE A 306 -10.52 -0.23 22.06
CA ILE A 306 -9.08 0.03 22.00
C ILE A 306 -8.72 1.21 21.09
N LYS A 307 -9.72 1.87 20.50
CA LYS A 307 -9.53 3.02 19.61
C LYS A 307 -8.63 4.12 20.21
N PRO A 308 -8.76 4.53 21.50
CA PRO A 308 -7.86 5.53 22.08
C PRO A 308 -6.39 5.08 22.14
N VAL A 309 -6.14 3.78 22.37
CA VAL A 309 -4.78 3.22 22.40
C VAL A 309 -4.17 3.25 20.99
N ILE A 310 -4.93 2.84 19.98
CA ILE A 310 -4.51 2.91 18.58
C ILE A 310 -4.23 4.36 18.19
N GLN A 311 -5.16 5.29 18.46
CA GLN A 311 -4.98 6.71 18.15
C GLN A 311 -3.72 7.31 18.76
N ALA A 312 -3.37 6.95 20.00
CA ALA A 312 -2.13 7.39 20.63
C ALA A 312 -0.90 6.80 19.90
N ALA A 313 -0.91 5.50 19.65
CA ALA A 313 0.21 4.80 19.01
C ALA A 313 0.44 5.26 17.56
N LEU A 314 -0.62 5.64 16.83
CA LEU A 314 -0.51 6.19 15.48
C LEU A 314 0.40 7.43 15.41
N LEU A 315 0.48 8.22 16.48
CA LEU A 315 1.27 9.45 16.51
C LEU A 315 2.79 9.20 16.55
N THR A 316 3.22 8.00 16.95
CA THR A 316 4.63 7.72 17.28
C THR A 316 5.20 6.51 16.56
N HIS A 317 4.37 5.58 16.07
CA HIS A 317 4.81 4.28 15.50
C HIS A 317 4.56 4.18 13.98
N GLY A 318 5.36 4.90 13.20
CA GLY A 318 5.35 4.82 11.74
C GLY A 318 5.62 6.17 11.07
N ALA A 319 5.87 6.12 9.77
CA ALA A 319 6.18 7.29 8.96
C ALA A 319 4.94 8.13 8.61
N TYR A 320 3.75 7.51 8.61
CA TYR A 320 2.54 8.11 8.05
C TYR A 320 2.06 9.37 8.77
N ASN A 321 2.09 9.34 10.11
CA ASN A 321 1.60 10.44 10.96
C ASN A 321 2.76 11.31 11.52
N VAL A 322 3.98 11.14 11.00
CA VAL A 322 5.05 12.09 11.28
C VAL A 322 4.59 13.46 10.79
N ASP A 323 4.69 14.48 11.64
CA ASP A 323 4.41 15.88 11.26
C ASP A 323 5.21 16.19 9.99
N ASP A 324 4.58 16.64 8.92
CA ASP A 324 5.20 16.90 7.63
C ASP A 324 5.23 18.41 7.31
N SER A 325 5.15 19.28 8.32
CA SER A 325 5.35 20.73 8.16
C SER A 325 6.70 21.11 7.52
N ILE A 326 7.68 20.21 7.59
CA ILE A 326 8.91 20.24 6.80
C ILE A 326 8.85 19.11 5.77
N ALA A 327 9.17 19.45 4.52
CA ALA A 327 9.21 18.50 3.42
C ALA A 327 10.08 17.27 3.76
N PRO A 328 9.58 16.04 3.52
CA PRO A 328 10.34 14.82 3.67
C PRO A 328 11.57 14.76 2.77
N ALA A 329 12.50 13.87 3.12
CA ALA A 329 13.63 13.54 2.25
C ALA A 329 13.18 12.79 0.98
N PRO A 330 13.93 12.90 -0.14
CA PRO A 330 13.76 12.07 -1.32
C PRO A 330 13.65 10.56 -1.00
N MET A 331 12.60 9.89 -1.45
CA MET A 331 12.39 8.46 -1.18
C MET A 331 12.06 7.62 -2.42
N ILE A 332 12.62 6.40 -2.49
CA ILE A 332 12.10 5.35 -3.37
C ILE A 332 11.64 4.17 -2.51
N PHE A 333 10.37 3.82 -2.66
CA PHE A 333 9.73 2.68 -1.99
C PHE A 333 9.92 1.42 -2.83
N GLY A 334 10.24 0.29 -2.21
CA GLY A 334 10.24 -1.02 -2.86
C GLY A 334 9.37 -1.99 -2.08
N ASP A 335 8.31 -2.53 -2.67
CA ASP A 335 7.40 -3.42 -1.94
C ASP A 335 6.90 -4.60 -2.79
N GLY A 336 6.38 -5.59 -2.08
CA GLY A 336 5.87 -6.83 -2.62
C GLY A 336 4.38 -6.80 -2.93
N TRP A 337 3.98 -7.38 -4.07
CA TRP A 337 2.55 -7.64 -4.31
C TRP A 337 1.97 -8.71 -3.40
N ASN A 338 2.78 -9.72 -3.06
CA ASN A 338 2.35 -10.89 -2.31
C ASN A 338 2.90 -10.92 -0.87
N ASP A 339 3.34 -9.76 -0.38
CA ASP A 339 3.74 -9.60 1.01
C ASP A 339 2.49 -9.49 1.89
N ASP A 340 2.21 -10.58 2.59
CA ASP A 340 1.01 -10.70 3.41
C ASP A 340 1.12 -9.91 4.73
N PHE A 341 2.34 -9.55 5.11
CA PHE A 341 2.64 -8.79 6.31
C PHE A 341 2.42 -7.29 6.02
N VAL A 342 3.12 -6.77 5.01
CA VAL A 342 3.12 -5.37 4.56
C VAL A 342 2.73 -5.30 3.09
N GLY A 343 1.44 -5.07 2.83
CA GLY A 343 0.94 -4.96 1.47
C GLY A 343 1.44 -3.68 0.79
N GLY A 344 1.54 -3.70 -0.54
CA GLY A 344 1.95 -2.53 -1.32
C GLY A 344 1.08 -1.28 -1.15
N ASP A 345 -0.11 -1.42 -0.55
CA ASP A 345 -0.95 -0.28 -0.17
C ASP A 345 -0.29 0.64 0.87
N GLU A 346 0.62 0.15 1.71
CA GLU A 346 1.33 0.97 2.70
C GLU A 346 2.23 2.03 2.05
N SER A 347 3.04 1.64 1.07
CA SER A 347 3.87 2.61 0.36
C SER A 347 3.09 3.48 -0.61
N MET A 348 2.01 2.97 -1.22
CA MET A 348 1.11 3.80 -2.03
C MET A 348 0.48 4.93 -1.22
N LYS A 349 0.06 4.66 0.03
CA LYS A 349 -0.46 5.69 0.93
C LYS A 349 0.57 6.79 1.18
N LEU A 350 1.80 6.43 1.53
CA LEU A 350 2.86 7.39 1.82
C LEU A 350 3.29 8.15 0.55
N TYR A 351 3.37 7.47 -0.60
CA TYR A 351 3.64 8.07 -1.90
C TYR A 351 2.59 9.13 -2.28
N ASN A 352 1.31 8.79 -2.17
CA ASN A 352 0.22 9.72 -2.50
C ASN A 352 0.22 10.93 -1.56
N LYS A 353 0.43 10.71 -0.25
CA LYS A 353 0.54 11.79 0.74
C LYS A 353 1.69 12.75 0.43
N ILE A 354 2.89 12.22 0.22
CA ILE A 354 4.06 13.05 -0.13
C ILE A 354 3.81 13.86 -1.40
N ARG A 355 3.24 13.26 -2.45
CA ARG A 355 2.96 13.98 -3.70
C ARG A 355 1.89 15.06 -3.54
N ALA A 356 0.92 14.85 -2.64
CA ALA A 356 -0.14 15.81 -2.38
C ALA A 356 0.37 16.99 -1.53
N ASP A 357 1.05 16.70 -0.43
CA ASP A 357 1.46 17.70 0.57
C ASP A 357 2.79 18.37 0.20
N HIS A 358 3.68 17.65 -0.51
CA HIS A 358 5.00 18.09 -0.93
C HIS A 358 5.29 17.75 -2.41
N PRO A 359 4.59 18.36 -3.37
CA PRO A 359 4.74 18.04 -4.79
C PRO A 359 6.15 18.29 -5.37
N GLY A 360 7.02 19.00 -4.64
CA GLY A 360 8.42 19.23 -4.99
C GLY A 360 9.39 18.17 -4.44
N THR A 361 8.94 17.29 -3.54
CA THR A 361 9.77 16.22 -2.96
C THR A 361 9.85 15.04 -3.91
N PRO A 362 11.06 14.64 -4.37
CA PRO A 362 11.25 13.44 -5.17
C PRO A 362 10.72 12.19 -4.48
N VAL A 363 9.84 11.47 -5.16
CA VAL A 363 9.34 10.18 -4.66
C VAL A 363 9.07 9.21 -5.79
N ALA A 364 9.47 7.94 -5.61
CA ALA A 364 9.30 6.86 -6.58
C ALA A 364 8.79 5.59 -5.91
N MET A 365 8.21 4.69 -6.70
CA MET A 365 7.76 3.38 -6.24
C MET A 365 8.27 2.26 -7.15
N TYR A 366 8.64 1.16 -6.53
CA TYR A 366 8.88 -0.12 -7.17
C TYR A 366 8.00 -1.20 -6.55
N PHE A 367 7.32 -1.97 -7.38
CA PHE A 367 6.58 -3.16 -6.94
C PHE A 367 7.02 -4.42 -7.69
N GLY A 368 7.15 -5.54 -6.99
CA GLY A 368 7.55 -6.81 -7.62
C GLY A 368 7.26 -8.03 -6.75
N ASP A 369 7.84 -9.16 -7.14
CA ASP A 369 7.89 -10.36 -6.31
C ASP A 369 9.08 -10.28 -5.33
N ILE A 370 8.86 -9.56 -4.23
CA ILE A 370 9.79 -9.35 -3.11
C ILE A 370 8.98 -9.29 -1.81
N GLY A 371 9.53 -9.73 -0.67
CA GLY A 371 8.95 -9.47 0.65
C GLY A 371 8.81 -10.67 1.56
N HIS A 372 7.96 -10.55 2.59
CA HIS A 372 7.77 -11.62 3.55
C HIS A 372 7.14 -12.88 2.91
N PRO A 373 7.28 -14.06 3.58
CA PRO A 373 6.76 -15.32 3.08
C PRO A 373 5.32 -15.28 2.55
N ARG A 374 5.14 -16.16 1.55
CA ARG A 374 4.28 -16.13 0.35
C ARG A 374 4.93 -15.47 -0.87
N SER A 375 5.67 -14.38 -0.69
CA SER A 375 6.58 -13.85 -1.72
C SER A 375 7.69 -14.86 -2.05
N GLN A 376 8.26 -14.76 -3.25
CA GLN A 376 9.29 -15.68 -3.75
C GLN A 376 10.62 -14.98 -4.05
N ASP A 377 10.70 -13.67 -3.81
CA ASP A 377 11.90 -12.85 -3.90
C ASP A 377 12.62 -12.91 -5.25
N LYS A 378 11.86 -13.06 -6.35
CA LYS A 378 12.40 -13.15 -7.72
C LYS A 378 13.04 -11.84 -8.18
N ASP A 379 12.57 -10.70 -7.65
CA ASP A 379 12.81 -9.40 -8.27
C ASP A 379 13.75 -8.48 -7.48
N ASP A 380 14.34 -9.00 -6.41
CA ASP A 380 15.24 -8.27 -5.52
C ASP A 380 16.47 -7.70 -6.26
N ALA A 381 16.95 -8.41 -7.30
CA ALA A 381 18.05 -7.98 -8.16
C ALA A 381 17.69 -6.81 -9.09
N PHE A 382 16.39 -6.58 -9.35
CA PHE A 382 15.92 -5.46 -10.17
C PHE A 382 15.78 -4.18 -9.34
N LEU A 383 15.34 -4.28 -8.08
CA LEU A 383 15.20 -3.15 -7.17
C LEU A 383 16.55 -2.53 -6.79
N ARG A 384 17.59 -3.35 -6.56
CA ARG A 384 18.88 -2.89 -6.05
C ARG A 384 19.52 -1.76 -6.90
N PRO A 385 19.67 -1.89 -8.23
CA PRO A 385 20.21 -0.80 -9.03
C PRO A 385 19.41 0.52 -8.96
N LEU A 386 18.09 0.46 -8.78
CA LEU A 386 17.25 1.66 -8.62
C LEU A 386 17.57 2.39 -7.31
N GLN A 387 17.71 1.64 -6.22
CA GLN A 387 18.11 2.19 -4.92
C GLN A 387 19.55 2.73 -4.95
N ASP A 388 20.48 2.04 -5.61
CA ASP A 388 21.86 2.52 -5.76
C ASP A 388 21.89 3.85 -6.51
N ALA A 389 21.19 3.96 -7.63
CA ALA A 389 21.07 5.19 -8.39
C ALA A 389 20.42 6.33 -7.57
N TRP A 390 19.39 6.01 -6.78
CA TRP A 390 18.73 6.97 -5.89
C TRP A 390 19.70 7.53 -4.85
N MET A 391 20.36 6.65 -4.10
CA MET A 391 21.30 7.03 -3.04
C MET A 391 22.50 7.79 -3.62
N ASN A 392 23.05 7.34 -4.75
CA ASN A 392 24.19 8.01 -5.37
C ASN A 392 23.84 9.44 -5.83
N TYR A 393 22.64 9.64 -6.39
CA TYR A 393 22.21 10.96 -6.84
C TYR A 393 21.92 11.93 -5.70
N TYR A 394 21.24 11.46 -4.64
CA TYR A 394 20.77 12.33 -3.57
C TYR A 394 21.72 12.43 -2.37
N VAL A 395 22.43 11.34 -2.01
CA VAL A 395 23.32 11.28 -0.83
C VAL A 395 24.77 11.55 -1.22
N ARG A 396 25.27 11.00 -2.34
CA ARG A 396 26.65 11.28 -2.79
C ARG A 396 26.77 12.57 -3.61
N ASP A 397 25.66 13.27 -3.79
CA ASP A 397 25.54 14.50 -4.57
C ASP A 397 26.14 14.36 -5.98
N GLU A 398 26.02 13.16 -6.59
CA GLU A 398 26.42 12.91 -7.97
C GLU A 398 25.40 13.51 -8.96
N ARG A 399 25.00 14.76 -8.74
CA ARG A 399 23.97 15.50 -9.50
C ARG A 399 24.33 15.73 -10.95
N THR A 400 25.62 15.57 -11.29
CA THR A 400 26.13 15.61 -12.67
C THR A 400 25.86 14.31 -13.44
N GLY A 401 25.44 13.24 -12.75
CA GLY A 401 25.01 11.97 -13.35
C GLY A 401 23.56 12.00 -13.83
N THR A 402 23.08 10.86 -14.34
CA THR A 402 21.68 10.70 -14.75
C THR A 402 20.78 10.71 -13.53
N LYS A 403 19.83 11.66 -13.48
CA LYS A 403 18.80 11.70 -12.44
C LYS A 403 18.03 10.37 -12.40
N PRO A 404 17.90 9.72 -11.23
CA PRO A 404 17.15 8.48 -11.11
C PRO A 404 15.68 8.74 -11.45
N PRO A 405 14.97 7.74 -12.00
CA PRO A 405 13.58 7.92 -12.38
C PRO A 405 12.70 8.16 -11.14
N GLU A 406 11.87 9.21 -11.18
CA GLU A 406 10.88 9.57 -10.16
C GLU A 406 9.49 9.08 -10.58
N ASN A 407 9.40 7.79 -10.90
CA ASN A 407 8.23 7.20 -11.52
C ASN A 407 7.78 5.94 -10.77
N VAL A 408 6.76 5.27 -11.30
CA VAL A 408 6.31 3.98 -10.80
C VAL A 408 6.84 2.88 -11.72
N GLN A 409 7.64 1.99 -11.16
CA GLN A 409 8.12 0.79 -11.84
C GLN A 409 7.52 -0.45 -11.21
N MET A 410 7.20 -1.45 -12.03
CA MET A 410 6.64 -2.69 -11.50
C MET A 410 6.99 -3.90 -12.33
N LYS A 411 7.03 -5.06 -11.67
CA LYS A 411 7.04 -6.38 -12.31
C LYS A 411 5.84 -7.17 -11.82
N GLY A 412 5.22 -7.92 -12.71
CA GLY A 412 4.04 -8.73 -12.38
C GLY A 412 4.44 -10.10 -11.87
N PHE A 413 3.72 -10.59 -10.88
CA PHE A 413 3.98 -11.90 -10.33
C PHE A 413 3.51 -13.01 -11.29
N THR A 414 4.26 -14.11 -11.38
CA THR A 414 4.01 -15.22 -12.31
C THR A 414 4.13 -16.59 -11.63
N CYS A 415 3.37 -17.56 -12.15
CA CYS A 415 3.43 -18.96 -11.74
C CYS A 415 3.69 -19.87 -12.95
N PRO A 416 4.43 -21.00 -12.78
CA PRO A 416 5.02 -21.50 -11.53
C PRO A 416 6.19 -20.65 -11.00
N SER A 417 6.65 -20.95 -9.78
CA SER A 417 7.70 -20.18 -9.09
C SER A 417 9.04 -20.08 -9.84
N SER A 418 9.32 -21.02 -10.74
CA SER A 418 10.50 -21.01 -11.60
C SER A 418 10.47 -19.94 -12.69
N ASP A 419 9.29 -19.44 -13.03
CA ASP A 419 9.13 -18.54 -14.16
C ASP A 419 9.48 -17.11 -13.75
N PRO A 420 10.12 -16.33 -14.63
CA PRO A 420 10.44 -14.95 -14.34
C PRO A 420 9.16 -14.11 -14.22
N SER A 421 9.19 -13.11 -13.33
CA SER A 421 8.14 -12.08 -13.23
C SER A 421 7.95 -11.34 -14.56
N SER A 422 6.72 -10.97 -14.89
CA SER A 422 6.39 -10.22 -16.11
C SER A 422 6.85 -8.76 -16.03
N GLY A 423 6.87 -8.07 -17.17
CA GLY A 423 7.38 -6.70 -17.29
C GLY A 423 8.90 -6.64 -17.55
N PRO A 424 9.59 -5.56 -17.14
CA PRO A 424 9.12 -4.48 -16.30
C PRO A 424 8.11 -3.56 -17.00
N TYR A 425 7.22 -2.96 -16.22
CA TYR A 425 6.30 -1.91 -16.62
C TYR A 425 6.71 -0.60 -15.94
N THR A 426 6.48 0.52 -16.63
CA THR A 426 6.87 1.84 -16.15
C THR A 426 5.77 2.84 -16.46
N PHE A 427 5.40 3.62 -15.46
CA PHE A 427 4.38 4.65 -15.53
C PHE A 427 4.92 5.92 -14.88
N ASP A 428 4.60 7.08 -15.45
CA ASP A 428 5.07 8.37 -14.89
C ASP A 428 4.53 8.57 -13.46
N GLN A 429 3.29 8.12 -13.21
CA GLN A 429 2.65 8.15 -11.90
C GLN A 429 1.65 6.99 -11.75
N TRP A 430 1.28 6.68 -10.50
CA TRP A 430 0.38 5.56 -10.19
C TRP A 430 -0.97 5.64 -10.92
N SER A 431 -1.52 6.84 -11.08
CA SER A 431 -2.80 7.03 -11.78
C SER A 431 -2.79 6.56 -13.22
N ASP A 432 -1.63 6.41 -13.87
CA ASP A 432 -1.52 6.04 -15.27
C ASP A 432 -1.53 4.51 -15.47
N ALA A 433 -1.46 3.75 -14.38
CA ALA A 433 -1.34 2.29 -14.39
C ALA A 433 -2.60 1.58 -14.92
N ALA A 434 -3.76 1.86 -14.32
CA ALA A 434 -5.02 1.21 -14.69
C ALA A 434 -5.73 1.94 -15.85
N GLN A 435 -6.14 1.18 -16.86
CA GLN A 435 -6.78 1.70 -18.09
C GLN A 435 -8.21 1.14 -18.30
N GLY A 436 -8.57 0.09 -17.59
CA GLY A 436 -9.86 -0.58 -17.69
C GLY A 436 -10.25 -1.24 -16.37
N GLU A 437 -11.36 -1.98 -16.42
CA GLU A 437 -11.78 -2.80 -15.28
C GLU A 437 -12.59 -4.02 -15.74
N VAL A 438 -12.49 -5.11 -14.99
CA VAL A 438 -13.47 -6.19 -15.01
C VAL A 438 -14.51 -5.92 -13.93
N ARG A 439 -15.79 -6.01 -14.31
CA ARG A 439 -16.91 -5.77 -13.41
C ARG A 439 -17.77 -6.99 -13.26
N LEU A 440 -18.23 -7.20 -12.03
CA LEU A 440 -19.31 -8.11 -11.70
C LEU A 440 -20.32 -7.37 -10.84
N ARG A 441 -21.60 -7.51 -11.14
CA ARG A 441 -22.67 -6.90 -10.36
C ARG A 441 -23.84 -7.85 -10.21
N THR A 442 -24.38 -7.92 -9.00
CA THR A 442 -25.52 -8.77 -8.67
C THR A 442 -26.38 -8.17 -7.57
N SER A 443 -27.66 -8.51 -7.60
CA SER A 443 -28.65 -8.23 -6.56
C SER A 443 -29.28 -9.54 -6.06
N ASP A 444 -28.62 -10.67 -6.31
CA ASP A 444 -29.03 -11.99 -5.82
C ASP A 444 -28.36 -12.18 -4.45
N PRO A 445 -29.13 -12.17 -3.34
CA PRO A 445 -28.54 -12.19 -2.03
C PRO A 445 -27.83 -13.50 -1.73
N GLN A 446 -26.69 -13.42 -1.05
CA GLN A 446 -26.00 -14.57 -0.48
C GLN A 446 -25.67 -14.30 0.99
N THR A 447 -25.41 -15.36 1.75
CA THR A 447 -25.17 -15.26 3.19
C THR A 447 -23.82 -15.82 3.53
N VAL A 448 -22.99 -14.99 4.17
CA VAL A 448 -21.79 -15.42 4.86
C VAL A 448 -22.23 -16.01 6.20
N GLN A 449 -21.95 -17.29 6.42
CA GLN A 449 -22.28 -17.97 7.68
C GLN A 449 -21.30 -17.56 8.79
N PRO A 450 -21.70 -17.66 10.07
CA PRO A 450 -20.84 -17.28 11.20
C PRO A 450 -19.52 -18.05 11.31
N SER A 451 -19.42 -19.23 10.70
CA SER A 451 -18.26 -20.11 10.79
C SER A 451 -18.21 -21.09 9.61
N GLY A 452 -17.09 -21.79 9.50
CA GLY A 452 -16.86 -22.81 8.46
C GLY A 452 -16.07 -22.31 7.25
N SER A 453 -15.40 -21.16 7.36
CA SER A 453 -14.38 -20.71 6.42
C SER A 453 -13.33 -21.80 6.21
N THR A 454 -12.96 -22.07 4.96
CA THR A 454 -11.98 -23.10 4.58
C THR A 454 -10.78 -22.48 3.87
N ASP A 455 -9.74 -23.29 3.65
CA ASP A 455 -8.60 -23.02 2.74
C ASP A 455 -7.66 -21.87 3.12
N GLY A 456 -7.89 -21.12 4.20
CA GLY A 456 -7.02 -19.99 4.56
C GLY A 456 -5.59 -20.41 4.89
N ALA A 457 -5.41 -21.58 5.52
CA ALA A 457 -4.10 -22.18 5.76
C ALA A 457 -3.36 -22.60 4.47
N SER A 458 -4.08 -22.80 3.36
CA SER A 458 -3.46 -23.10 2.06
C SER A 458 -2.84 -21.85 1.45
N PHE A 459 -3.36 -20.67 1.78
CA PHE A 459 -2.91 -19.38 1.25
C PHE A 459 -2.08 -18.53 2.22
N PHE A 460 -1.86 -19.00 3.45
CA PHE A 460 -1.05 -18.28 4.43
C PHE A 460 -0.21 -19.22 5.30
N GLY A 461 1.07 -18.90 5.45
CA GLY A 461 2.04 -19.65 6.27
C GLY A 461 3.40 -19.83 5.59
N SER A 462 4.41 -20.22 6.37
CA SER A 462 5.80 -20.35 5.86
C SER A 462 6.01 -21.52 4.89
N ALA A 463 5.05 -22.45 4.79
CA ALA A 463 5.10 -23.60 3.90
C ALA A 463 4.32 -23.40 2.58
N THR A 464 3.71 -22.23 2.38
CA THR A 464 2.96 -21.91 1.15
C THR A 464 3.70 -20.84 0.32
N THR A 465 3.27 -20.68 -0.93
CA THR A 465 3.80 -19.69 -1.87
C THR A 465 2.64 -18.96 -2.55
N ALA A 466 2.91 -17.83 -3.19
CA ALA A 466 1.91 -17.14 -4.00
C ALA A 466 1.39 -17.98 -5.20
N CYS A 467 2.02 -19.11 -5.53
CA CYS A 467 1.55 -20.07 -6.54
C CYS A 467 0.74 -21.25 -5.96
N ALA A 468 0.43 -21.25 -4.66
CA ALA A 468 -0.39 -22.29 -4.07
C ALA A 468 -1.80 -22.30 -4.70
N THR A 469 -2.28 -23.50 -5.01
CA THR A 469 -3.62 -23.71 -5.56
C THR A 469 -4.45 -24.65 -4.69
N VAL A 470 -5.76 -24.43 -4.71
CA VAL A 470 -6.76 -25.31 -4.07
C VAL A 470 -7.84 -25.66 -5.09
N PRO A 471 -8.65 -26.72 -4.87
CA PRO A 471 -9.80 -26.99 -5.71
C PRO A 471 -10.79 -25.82 -5.70
N ALA A 472 -11.25 -25.40 -6.88
CA ALA A 472 -12.06 -24.20 -7.09
C ALA A 472 -13.55 -24.34 -6.72
N ALA A 473 -13.87 -25.24 -5.78
CA ALA A 473 -15.24 -25.42 -5.31
C ALA A 473 -15.72 -24.18 -4.56
N ASP A 474 -17.02 -23.89 -4.63
CA ASP A 474 -17.60 -22.83 -3.82
C ASP A 474 -17.71 -23.31 -2.37
N ASN A 475 -17.20 -22.53 -1.42
CA ASN A 475 -17.38 -22.84 -0.01
C ASN A 475 -18.85 -22.54 0.38
N PRO A 476 -19.64 -23.54 0.84
CA PRO A 476 -21.06 -23.37 1.12
C PRO A 476 -21.38 -22.42 2.29
N THR A 477 -20.37 -22.06 3.09
CA THR A 477 -20.49 -21.11 4.21
C THR A 477 -20.18 -19.67 3.81
N SER A 478 -19.74 -19.45 2.56
CA SER A 478 -19.29 -18.16 2.04
C SER A 478 -20.24 -17.63 0.96
N ALA A 479 -20.15 -16.33 0.69
CA ALA A 479 -20.78 -15.74 -0.48
C ALA A 479 -19.78 -15.76 -1.67
N ASN A 480 -20.15 -16.42 -2.76
CA ASN A 480 -19.30 -16.69 -3.92
C ASN A 480 -19.85 -16.00 -5.17
N TYR A 481 -18.99 -15.24 -5.83
CA TYR A 481 -19.34 -14.46 -7.02
C TYR A 481 -18.27 -14.64 -8.09
N ARG A 482 -18.68 -14.86 -9.34
CA ARG A 482 -17.77 -15.19 -10.44
C ARG A 482 -17.93 -14.23 -11.61
N THR A 483 -16.82 -13.76 -12.16
CA THR A 483 -16.82 -12.95 -13.39
C THR A 483 -17.08 -13.82 -14.62
N ASP A 484 -17.34 -13.17 -15.76
CA ASP A 484 -17.27 -13.84 -17.05
C ASP A 484 -15.85 -14.38 -17.31
N THR A 485 -15.77 -15.44 -18.11
CA THR A 485 -14.52 -16.09 -18.51
C THR A 485 -13.72 -15.20 -19.47
N ALA A 486 -12.43 -15.03 -19.21
CA ALA A 486 -11.49 -14.34 -20.08
C ALA A 486 -11.31 -15.07 -21.41
N SER A 487 -11.09 -14.32 -22.49
CA SER A 487 -10.81 -14.86 -23.83
C SER A 487 -9.53 -14.24 -24.42
N GLY A 488 -9.13 -14.69 -25.61
CA GLY A 488 -7.94 -14.15 -26.29
C GLY A 488 -6.65 -14.51 -25.55
N ASP A 489 -5.87 -13.49 -25.19
CA ASP A 489 -4.62 -13.64 -24.43
C ASP A 489 -4.79 -13.38 -22.93
N GLY A 490 -6.03 -13.21 -22.44
CA GLY A 490 -6.26 -12.81 -21.05
C GLY A 490 -6.06 -11.32 -20.80
N TYR A 491 -5.94 -10.94 -19.53
CA TYR A 491 -5.75 -9.56 -19.07
C TYR A 491 -4.98 -9.51 -17.75
N ASP A 492 -4.39 -8.37 -17.43
CA ASP A 492 -3.65 -8.17 -16.19
C ASP A 492 -4.47 -7.34 -15.20
N VAL A 493 -4.72 -7.92 -14.02
CA VAL A 493 -5.21 -7.19 -12.83
C VAL A 493 -4.09 -6.28 -12.36
N LEU A 494 -4.38 -4.99 -12.13
CA LEU A 494 -3.40 -4.01 -11.66
C LEU A 494 -4.05 -2.99 -10.72
N GLY A 495 -3.64 -3.01 -9.44
CA GLY A 495 -4.21 -2.19 -8.36
C GLY A 495 -5.21 -2.96 -7.49
N GLY A 496 -5.77 -2.32 -6.47
CA GLY A 496 -6.69 -2.98 -5.53
C GLY A 496 -8.11 -3.11 -6.07
N ALA A 497 -8.69 -4.32 -6.05
CA ALA A 497 -10.09 -4.51 -6.42
C ALA A 497 -11.03 -3.84 -5.41
N MET A 498 -12.02 -3.10 -5.93
CA MET A 498 -13.06 -2.48 -5.12
C MET A 498 -14.26 -3.42 -5.00
N VAL A 499 -14.71 -3.65 -3.77
CA VAL A 499 -15.92 -4.40 -3.47
C VAL A 499 -16.93 -3.46 -2.82
N PHE A 500 -18.02 -3.18 -3.52
CA PHE A 500 -19.13 -2.37 -3.02
C PHE A 500 -20.31 -3.27 -2.66
N MET A 501 -20.92 -3.03 -1.51
CA MET A 501 -21.91 -3.93 -0.93
C MET A 501 -23.04 -3.17 -0.22
N ARG A 502 -24.25 -3.74 -0.24
CA ARG A 502 -25.27 -3.49 0.78
C ARG A 502 -25.37 -4.73 1.67
N LEU A 503 -25.18 -4.53 2.98
CA LEU A 503 -25.03 -5.63 3.93
C LEU A 503 -26.10 -5.57 5.03
N GLU A 504 -26.69 -6.69 5.39
CA GLU A 504 -27.41 -6.84 6.67
C GLU A 504 -26.43 -7.38 7.71
N VAL A 505 -26.03 -6.50 8.64
CA VAL A 505 -25.07 -6.77 9.72
C VAL A 505 -25.73 -6.43 11.04
N THR A 506 -25.62 -7.34 12.01
CA THR A 506 -26.26 -7.21 13.32
C THR A 506 -25.27 -7.18 14.48
N GLY A 507 -24.11 -7.82 14.35
CA GLY A 507 -23.12 -7.89 15.41
C GLY A 507 -22.09 -6.77 15.34
N GLU A 508 -21.78 -6.17 16.49
CA GLU A 508 -20.75 -5.12 16.57
C GLU A 508 -19.33 -5.64 16.27
N SER A 509 -19.07 -6.91 16.56
CA SER A 509 -17.77 -7.52 16.27
C SER A 509 -17.73 -8.20 14.90
N ASP A 510 -18.84 -8.24 14.16
CA ASP A 510 -18.91 -8.88 12.85
C ASP A 510 -17.80 -8.34 11.95
N GLN A 511 -17.13 -9.26 11.27
CA GLN A 511 -16.07 -8.98 10.32
C GLN A 511 -16.34 -9.72 9.00
N LEU A 512 -15.67 -9.26 7.96
CA LEU A 512 -15.70 -9.84 6.62
C LEU A 512 -14.26 -10.01 6.14
N ALA A 513 -13.91 -11.23 5.73
CA ALA A 513 -12.72 -11.48 4.94
C ALA A 513 -13.12 -11.65 3.48
N ALA A 514 -12.28 -11.14 2.57
CA ALA A 514 -12.48 -11.25 1.14
C ALA A 514 -11.27 -11.89 0.48
N ARG A 515 -11.49 -12.85 -0.42
CA ARG A 515 -10.47 -13.40 -1.32
C ARG A 515 -10.92 -13.19 -2.76
N LEU A 516 -10.03 -12.64 -3.57
CA LEU A 516 -10.16 -12.63 -5.03
C LEU A 516 -9.23 -13.72 -5.58
N LEU A 517 -9.83 -14.70 -6.22
CA LEU A 517 -9.17 -15.92 -6.68
C LEU A 517 -9.22 -15.98 -8.21
N ASP A 518 -8.14 -16.43 -8.84
CA ASP A 518 -8.10 -16.75 -10.26
C ASP A 518 -8.37 -18.24 -10.45
N VAL A 519 -9.43 -18.57 -11.19
CA VAL A 519 -9.94 -19.92 -11.34
C VAL A 519 -9.65 -20.43 -12.75
N GLY A 520 -8.85 -21.48 -12.82
CA GLY A 520 -8.48 -22.14 -14.06
C GLY A 520 -9.52 -23.12 -14.59
N PRO A 521 -9.48 -23.46 -15.89
CA PRO A 521 -10.36 -24.47 -16.50
C PRO A 521 -10.07 -25.90 -16.01
N ASP A 522 -8.94 -26.10 -15.32
CA ASP A 522 -8.56 -27.35 -14.65
C ASP A 522 -9.31 -27.56 -13.32
N GLY A 523 -10.08 -26.57 -12.86
CA GLY A 523 -10.82 -26.62 -11.61
C GLY A 523 -9.97 -26.28 -10.38
N GLN A 524 -8.80 -25.66 -10.56
CA GLN A 524 -7.97 -25.14 -9.49
C GLN A 524 -8.11 -23.60 -9.39
N GLU A 525 -7.85 -23.06 -8.20
CA GLU A 525 -7.84 -21.61 -7.97
C GLU A 525 -6.63 -21.13 -7.17
N THR A 526 -6.17 -19.93 -7.49
CA THR A 526 -4.99 -19.25 -6.90
C THR A 526 -5.41 -17.93 -6.28
N LEU A 527 -4.90 -17.59 -5.09
CA LEU A 527 -5.17 -16.30 -4.46
C LEU A 527 -4.49 -15.15 -5.20
N VAL A 528 -5.27 -14.19 -5.68
CA VAL A 528 -4.80 -12.97 -6.35
C VAL A 528 -4.78 -11.80 -5.39
N GLN A 529 -5.89 -11.53 -4.69
CA GLN A 529 -5.96 -10.45 -3.70
C GLN A 529 -6.76 -10.89 -2.50
N ARG A 530 -6.58 -10.18 -1.39
CA ARG A 530 -7.44 -10.33 -0.22
C ARG A 530 -7.57 -9.02 0.54
N GLY A 531 -8.52 -8.98 1.45
CA GLY A 531 -8.71 -7.85 2.35
C GLY A 531 -9.59 -8.24 3.52
N LEU A 532 -9.57 -7.41 4.56
CA LEU A 532 -10.40 -7.56 5.74
C LEU A 532 -11.18 -6.28 5.99
N LEU A 533 -12.41 -6.39 6.45
CA LEU A 533 -13.30 -5.27 6.74
C LEU A 533 -14.10 -5.55 8.01
N ARG A 534 -14.28 -4.54 8.86
CA ARG A 534 -15.38 -4.51 9.85
C ARG A 534 -16.53 -3.67 9.28
N PRO A 535 -17.61 -4.30 8.78
CA PRO A 535 -18.70 -3.57 8.15
C PRO A 535 -19.50 -2.74 9.17
N ASP A 536 -20.16 -1.68 8.70
CA ASP A 536 -21.06 -0.88 9.52
C ASP A 536 -22.32 -1.68 9.88
N VAL A 537 -22.80 -1.47 11.12
CA VAL A 537 -23.91 -2.21 11.71
C VAL A 537 -25.22 -1.42 11.55
N GLY A 538 -26.32 -2.12 11.25
CA GLY A 538 -27.64 -1.49 11.23
C GLY A 538 -27.91 -0.51 10.08
N THR A 539 -27.10 -0.54 9.01
CA THR A 539 -27.25 0.33 7.83
C THR A 539 -27.51 -0.47 6.54
N PRO A 540 -28.60 -1.26 6.43
CA PRO A 540 -28.80 -2.25 5.36
C PRO A 540 -29.05 -1.68 3.96
N ASP A 541 -29.26 -0.37 3.86
CA ASP A 541 -29.48 0.33 2.60
C ASP A 541 -28.27 1.21 2.22
N ALA A 542 -27.29 1.37 3.12
CA ALA A 542 -26.06 2.11 2.85
C ALA A 542 -25.10 1.26 2.01
N VAL A 543 -24.42 1.92 1.07
CA VAL A 543 -23.33 1.30 0.32
C VAL A 543 -22.07 1.34 1.15
N GLN A 544 -21.63 0.17 1.59
CA GLN A 544 -20.33 -0.03 2.21
C GLN A 544 -19.31 -0.47 1.15
N TYR A 545 -18.03 -0.27 1.42
CA TYR A 545 -16.96 -0.64 0.50
C TYR A 545 -15.74 -1.19 1.23
N MET A 546 -14.96 -1.98 0.50
CA MET A 546 -13.56 -2.26 0.83
C MET A 546 -12.72 -2.27 -0.44
N GLN A 547 -11.44 -1.93 -0.31
CA GLN A 547 -10.43 -2.18 -1.33
C GLN A 547 -9.55 -3.36 -0.88
N LEU A 548 -9.36 -4.32 -1.76
CA LEU A 548 -8.43 -5.43 -1.51
C LEU A 548 -6.99 -4.97 -1.71
N HIS A 549 -6.03 -5.66 -1.07
CA HIS A 549 -4.61 -5.36 -1.26
C HIS A 549 -4.24 -5.42 -2.76
N PRO A 550 -3.52 -4.42 -3.29
CA PRO A 550 -3.21 -4.32 -4.71
C PRO A 550 -2.28 -5.45 -5.15
N ASN A 551 -2.45 -5.89 -6.40
CA ASN A 551 -1.57 -6.89 -7.03
C ASN A 551 -1.40 -6.59 -8.53
N LEU A 552 -0.37 -7.17 -9.15
CA LEU A 552 -0.19 -7.27 -10.58
C LEU A 552 -0.17 -8.76 -10.98
N TRP A 553 -1.30 -9.26 -11.48
CA TRP A 553 -1.53 -10.67 -11.80
C TRP A 553 -2.15 -10.86 -13.18
N HIS A 554 -1.65 -11.84 -13.93
CA HIS A 554 -2.17 -12.21 -15.23
C HIS A 554 -3.30 -13.24 -15.13
N VAL A 555 -4.52 -12.86 -15.53
CA VAL A 555 -5.65 -13.77 -15.68
C VAL A 555 -5.65 -14.32 -17.11
N ALA A 556 -5.31 -15.60 -17.24
CA ALA A 556 -5.17 -16.27 -18.52
C ALA A 556 -6.52 -16.47 -19.25
N ALA A 557 -6.47 -16.70 -20.55
CA ALA A 557 -7.67 -17.06 -21.31
C ALA A 557 -8.28 -18.39 -20.84
N GLY A 558 -9.60 -18.44 -20.76
CA GLY A 558 -10.33 -19.58 -20.17
C GLY A 558 -10.46 -19.51 -18.65
N HIS A 559 -9.77 -18.57 -17.99
CA HIS A 559 -9.91 -18.35 -16.55
C HIS A 559 -11.03 -17.36 -16.23
N GLN A 560 -11.42 -17.31 -14.97
CA GLN A 560 -12.39 -16.36 -14.42
C GLN A 560 -11.97 -15.96 -13.00
N LEU A 561 -12.32 -14.74 -12.58
CA LEU A 561 -12.13 -14.34 -11.19
C LEU A 561 -13.31 -14.80 -10.34
N LYS A 562 -13.01 -15.27 -9.12
CA LYS A 562 -13.97 -15.61 -8.06
C LYS A 562 -13.71 -14.68 -6.86
N LEU A 563 -14.72 -13.89 -6.49
CA LEU A 563 -14.75 -13.20 -5.20
C LEU A 563 -15.46 -14.10 -4.19
N GLU A 564 -14.75 -14.43 -3.12
CA GLU A 564 -15.25 -15.19 -1.98
C GLU A 564 -15.27 -14.29 -0.75
N LEU A 565 -16.44 -14.14 -0.12
CA LEU A 565 -16.62 -13.39 1.12
C LEU A 565 -16.90 -14.36 2.28
N LEU A 566 -16.12 -14.24 3.36
CA LEU A 566 -16.00 -15.19 4.45
C LEU A 566 -16.14 -14.50 5.80
N ALA A 567 -16.48 -15.25 6.85
CA ALA A 567 -16.41 -14.77 8.22
C ALA A 567 -14.95 -14.51 8.66
N ASP A 568 -14.01 -15.28 8.13
CA ASP A 568 -12.59 -15.18 8.43
C ASP A 568 -11.73 -15.80 7.31
N ASP A 569 -10.45 -15.45 7.29
CA ASP A 569 -9.39 -16.04 6.47
C ASP A 569 -8.33 -16.67 7.39
N ALA A 570 -8.72 -17.48 8.39
CA ALA A 570 -7.74 -18.06 9.31
C ALA A 570 -6.73 -19.00 8.61
N PRO A 571 -5.44 -18.97 8.97
CA PRO A 571 -4.86 -18.25 10.10
C PRO A 571 -4.37 -16.83 9.77
N TYR A 572 -4.63 -16.31 8.57
CA TYR A 572 -4.27 -14.92 8.24
C TYR A 572 -5.04 -13.92 9.10
N SER A 573 -6.37 -14.04 9.18
CA SER A 573 -7.21 -13.18 10.03
C SER A 573 -7.58 -13.81 11.37
N HIS A 574 -8.00 -12.99 12.31
CA HIS A 574 -8.64 -13.41 13.56
C HIS A 574 -9.99 -14.11 13.30
N VAL A 575 -10.38 -14.97 14.24
CA VAL A 575 -11.65 -15.71 14.25
C VAL A 575 -12.47 -15.26 15.45
N ASN A 576 -13.64 -14.68 15.20
CA ASN A 576 -14.61 -14.38 16.26
C ASN A 576 -15.30 -15.66 16.73
N ASP A 577 -14.89 -16.19 17.88
CA ASP A 577 -15.48 -17.42 18.43
C ASP A 577 -16.96 -17.22 18.78
N ALA A 578 -17.82 -18.12 18.29
CA ALA A 578 -19.24 -18.18 18.63
C ALA A 578 -19.49 -18.34 20.15
N SER A 579 -18.50 -18.83 20.90
CA SER A 579 -18.56 -18.98 22.36
C SER A 579 -18.26 -17.69 23.15
N ALA A 580 -17.76 -16.63 22.50
CA ALA A 580 -17.31 -15.38 23.15
C ALA A 580 -18.45 -14.47 23.66
N GLY A 581 -19.72 -14.90 23.50
CA GLY A 581 -20.91 -14.13 23.84
C GLY A 581 -21.36 -13.22 22.68
N ASP A 582 -22.63 -12.82 22.71
CA ASP A 582 -23.33 -12.17 21.58
C ASP A 582 -22.62 -10.92 21.04
N ALA A 583 -22.01 -10.10 21.90
CA ALA A 583 -21.30 -8.89 21.46
C ALA A 583 -19.98 -9.17 20.72
N ALA A 584 -19.36 -10.33 20.96
CA ALA A 584 -18.03 -10.70 20.46
C ALA A 584 -18.06 -11.81 19.39
N ALA A 585 -19.15 -12.57 19.33
CA ALA A 585 -19.36 -13.63 18.36
C ALA A 585 -19.62 -13.09 16.95
N GLN A 586 -19.21 -13.86 15.94
CA GLN A 586 -19.60 -13.63 14.56
C GLN A 586 -21.09 -13.98 14.36
N HIS A 587 -21.80 -13.16 13.59
CA HIS A 587 -23.14 -13.46 13.08
C HIS A 587 -23.14 -13.70 11.58
N ALA A 588 -24.27 -14.17 11.08
CA ALA A 588 -24.47 -14.30 9.65
C ALA A 588 -24.59 -12.90 9.03
N ILE A 589 -23.85 -12.66 7.95
CA ILE A 589 -23.92 -11.40 7.19
C ILE A 589 -24.64 -11.70 5.87
N VAL A 590 -25.72 -10.96 5.60
CA VAL A 590 -26.42 -11.07 4.30
C VAL A 590 -25.88 -10.01 3.36
N VAL A 591 -25.28 -10.45 2.26
CA VAL A 591 -24.88 -9.58 1.15
C VAL A 591 -26.09 -9.42 0.23
N LYS A 592 -26.78 -8.28 0.31
CA LYS A 592 -28.01 -8.01 -0.47
C LYS A 592 -27.68 -7.69 -1.93
N ASP A 593 -26.70 -6.83 -2.11
CA ASP A 593 -26.23 -6.36 -3.42
C ASP A 593 -24.72 -6.28 -3.40
N LEU A 594 -24.10 -6.55 -4.56
CA LEU A 594 -22.65 -6.52 -4.72
C LEU A 594 -22.26 -5.98 -6.09
N GLU A 595 -21.27 -5.08 -6.10
CA GLU A 595 -20.54 -4.69 -7.30
C GLU A 595 -19.03 -4.83 -7.03
N LEU A 596 -18.40 -5.76 -7.74
CA LEU A 596 -16.95 -5.91 -7.78
C LEU A 596 -16.40 -5.15 -8.99
N ARG A 597 -15.37 -4.33 -8.77
CA ARG A 597 -14.58 -3.67 -9.83
C ARG A 597 -13.11 -4.03 -9.66
N VAL A 598 -12.57 -4.78 -10.60
CA VAL A 598 -11.18 -5.20 -10.62
C VAL A 598 -10.44 -4.33 -11.65
N PRO A 599 -9.55 -3.41 -11.24
CA PRO A 599 -8.81 -2.57 -12.17
C PRO A 599 -7.86 -3.42 -13.03
N THR A 600 -7.73 -3.05 -14.30
CA THR A 600 -6.88 -3.74 -15.27
C THR A 600 -5.91 -2.79 -15.94
N MET A 601 -4.70 -3.30 -16.22
CA MET A 601 -3.68 -2.54 -16.95
C MET A 601 -4.12 -2.24 -18.39
N GLN A 602 -4.87 -3.16 -19.02
CA GLN A 602 -5.41 -2.96 -20.36
C GLN A 602 -6.75 -2.21 -20.34
N GLY A 603 -7.07 -1.56 -21.47
CA GLY A 603 -8.33 -0.85 -21.67
C GLY A 603 -9.48 -1.72 -22.20
N ALA A 604 -10.64 -1.08 -22.36
CA ALA A 604 -11.89 -1.70 -22.78
C ALA A 604 -11.79 -2.54 -24.07
N GLY A 605 -12.44 -3.70 -24.08
CA GLY A 605 -12.46 -4.64 -25.21
C GLY A 605 -11.43 -5.76 -25.11
N THR A 606 -10.46 -5.64 -24.20
CA THR A 606 -9.46 -6.68 -23.92
C THR A 606 -10.12 -7.93 -23.33
N ALA A 607 -9.63 -9.11 -23.73
CA ALA A 607 -10.09 -10.42 -23.30
C ALA A 607 -11.60 -10.69 -23.40
N GLY A 608 -12.36 -9.85 -24.12
CA GLY A 608 -13.82 -9.92 -24.20
C GLY A 608 -14.57 -9.53 -22.93
N VAL A 609 -13.87 -9.25 -21.83
CA VAL A 609 -14.46 -8.99 -20.50
C VAL A 609 -14.07 -7.62 -19.91
N VAL A 610 -12.93 -7.04 -20.35
CA VAL A 610 -12.46 -5.75 -19.85
C VAL A 610 -13.35 -4.62 -20.38
N GLN A 611 -13.84 -3.80 -19.47
CA GLN A 611 -14.71 -2.67 -19.73
C GLN A 611 -13.96 -1.35 -19.50
N ALA A 612 -14.53 -0.25 -19.98
CA ALA A 612 -14.02 1.08 -19.66
C ALA A 612 -14.20 1.33 -18.15
N GLN A 613 -13.16 1.88 -17.52
CA GLN A 613 -13.15 2.22 -16.10
C GLN A 613 -14.30 3.18 -15.78
N LYS A 614 -15.08 2.86 -14.74
CA LYS A 614 -16.02 3.82 -14.15
C LYS A 614 -15.25 4.83 -13.30
N PRO A 615 -15.78 6.04 -13.07
CA PRO A 615 -15.20 6.93 -12.08
C PRO A 615 -15.04 6.23 -10.72
N LEU A 616 -13.88 6.41 -10.10
CA LEU A 616 -13.51 5.83 -8.81
C LEU A 616 -14.30 6.53 -7.70
N TYR A 617 -14.90 5.76 -6.80
CA TYR A 617 -15.70 6.33 -5.72
C TYR A 617 -14.79 6.99 -4.68
N LEU A 618 -14.99 8.28 -4.45
CA LEU A 618 -14.31 9.08 -3.43
C LEU A 618 -15.28 9.27 -2.26
N PRO A 619 -15.07 8.56 -1.13
CA PRO A 619 -15.93 8.69 0.04
C PRO A 619 -15.88 10.11 0.63
N PRO A 620 -16.91 10.53 1.39
CA PRO A 620 -16.92 11.85 2.02
C PRO A 620 -15.65 12.16 2.81
N GLY A 621 -15.14 13.38 2.68
CA GLY A 621 -13.94 13.86 3.37
C GLY A 621 -12.61 13.51 2.70
N PHE A 622 -12.58 12.50 1.81
CA PHE A 622 -11.36 12.18 1.07
C PHE A 622 -11.13 13.15 -0.08
N THR A 623 -9.85 13.34 -0.43
CA THR A 623 -9.41 14.08 -1.61
C THR A 623 -8.67 13.13 -2.55
N ALA A 624 -8.86 13.28 -3.86
CA ALA A 624 -8.17 12.47 -4.86
C ALA A 624 -6.65 12.72 -4.81
N ALA A 625 -5.85 11.66 -4.96
CA ALA A 625 -4.41 11.78 -5.12
C ALA A 625 -4.05 12.49 -6.44
N PRO A 626 -2.86 13.13 -6.53
CA PRO A 626 -2.41 13.75 -7.77
C PRO A 626 -2.45 12.80 -8.98
N GLY A 627 -3.23 13.17 -10.00
CA GLY A 627 -3.48 12.38 -11.21
C GLY A 627 -4.85 11.66 -11.25
N PHE A 628 -5.58 11.63 -10.13
CA PHE A 628 -6.90 11.01 -10.00
C PHE A 628 -8.07 11.99 -9.96
N GLU A 629 -7.82 13.30 -10.00
CA GLU A 629 -8.83 14.35 -9.83
C GLU A 629 -9.95 14.25 -10.87
N SER A 630 -9.60 13.94 -12.12
CA SER A 630 -10.59 13.74 -13.20
C SER A 630 -11.13 12.31 -13.30
N LYS A 631 -10.64 11.39 -12.45
CA LYS A 631 -10.98 9.96 -12.47
C LYS A 631 -11.93 9.58 -11.34
N THR A 632 -12.18 10.48 -10.39
CA THR A 632 -12.96 10.21 -9.18
C THR A 632 -14.38 10.80 -9.25
N THR A 633 -15.26 10.28 -8.41
CA THR A 633 -16.64 10.76 -8.21
C THR A 633 -17.03 10.60 -6.75
N THR A 634 -17.77 11.55 -6.19
CA THR A 634 -18.34 11.43 -4.83
C THR A 634 -19.60 10.58 -4.78
N LYS A 635 -20.04 10.05 -5.93
CA LYS A 635 -21.23 9.19 -6.03
C LYS A 635 -20.85 7.73 -5.82
N ALA A 636 -21.38 7.12 -4.77
CA ALA A 636 -21.28 5.68 -4.57
C ALA A 636 -21.99 4.94 -5.71
N PRO A 637 -21.65 3.66 -5.96
CA PRO A 637 -22.40 2.84 -6.90
C PRO A 637 -23.88 2.79 -6.53
N ASP A 638 -24.73 3.25 -7.44
CA ASP A 638 -26.17 3.16 -7.29
C ASP A 638 -26.59 1.70 -7.50
N PHE A 639 -27.09 1.03 -6.45
CA PHE A 639 -27.63 -0.34 -6.53
C PHE A 639 -29.10 -0.40 -6.96
N ASP A 640 -29.80 0.72 -6.95
CA ASP A 640 -31.22 0.75 -7.23
C ASP A 640 -31.46 0.75 -8.74
N ALA A 641 -32.00 -0.37 -9.24
CA ALA A 641 -32.13 -0.54 -10.67
C ALA A 641 -33.12 0.47 -11.29
N PRO A 642 -32.78 1.10 -12.43
CA PRO A 642 -33.71 1.94 -13.13
C PRO A 642 -34.87 1.09 -13.67
N VAL A 643 -36.08 1.65 -13.72
CA VAL A 643 -37.27 0.94 -14.18
C VAL A 643 -37.92 1.67 -15.34
N ALA A 644 -37.87 1.08 -16.54
CA ALA A 644 -38.68 1.51 -17.68
C ALA A 644 -40.14 1.07 -17.53
N LYS A 645 -41.06 1.94 -17.91
CA LYS A 645 -42.52 1.70 -17.93
C LYS A 645 -43.09 2.08 -19.29
N VAL A 646 -44.06 1.29 -19.78
CA VAL A 646 -44.86 1.68 -20.94
C VAL A 646 -46.05 2.53 -20.47
N LYS A 647 -45.90 3.87 -20.48
CA LYS A 647 -46.98 4.78 -20.07
C LYS A 647 -48.20 4.70 -20.99
N LYS A 648 -48.00 4.49 -22.31
CA LYS A 648 -49.10 4.46 -23.28
C LYS A 648 -48.76 3.71 -24.57
N LEU A 649 -49.60 2.78 -25.00
CA LEU A 649 -49.48 2.10 -26.30
C LEU A 649 -50.69 2.36 -27.20
N LYS A 650 -50.44 2.87 -28.43
CA LYS A 650 -51.47 3.10 -29.46
C LYS A 650 -51.11 2.38 -30.76
N ALA A 651 -51.85 1.33 -31.09
CA ALA A 651 -51.75 0.63 -32.39
C ALA A 651 -52.94 0.97 -33.31
N LYS A 652 -52.68 1.59 -34.47
CA LYS A 652 -53.74 1.90 -35.45
C LYS A 652 -54.28 0.62 -36.07
N LYS A 653 -55.61 0.47 -36.11
CA LYS A 653 -56.28 -0.63 -36.83
C LYS A 653 -56.02 -0.53 -38.34
N LEU A 654 -55.74 -1.65 -38.98
CA LEU A 654 -55.56 -1.75 -40.44
C LEU A 654 -56.90 -1.53 -41.18
N LYS A 655 -56.86 -0.88 -42.36
CA LYS A 655 -58.03 -0.80 -43.25
C LYS A 655 -58.32 -2.20 -43.87
N PRO A 656 -59.58 -2.60 -44.11
CA PRO A 656 -59.91 -3.86 -44.77
C PRO A 656 -59.33 -3.97 -46.20
N GLY A 657 -59.10 -5.19 -46.72
CA GLY A 657 -58.68 -5.48 -48.11
C GLY A 657 -57.18 -5.76 -48.32
N LYS A 658 -56.75 -6.03 -49.57
CA LYS A 658 -55.35 -6.37 -49.95
C LYS A 658 -54.30 -5.36 -49.40
N LYS A 659 -54.69 -4.10 -49.18
CA LYS A 659 -53.86 -3.04 -48.57
C LYS A 659 -53.47 -3.33 -47.10
N ALA A 660 -54.24 -4.13 -46.36
CA ALA A 660 -53.92 -4.54 -44.98
C ALA A 660 -52.66 -5.42 -44.90
N ARG A 661 -52.46 -6.32 -45.87
CA ARG A 661 -51.27 -7.20 -45.94
C ARG A 661 -50.00 -6.43 -46.34
N ARG A 662 -50.13 -5.38 -47.17
CA ARG A 662 -48.96 -4.65 -47.73
C ARG A 662 -48.46 -3.44 -46.92
N LYS A 663 -49.33 -2.67 -46.23
CA LYS A 663 -48.92 -1.39 -45.59
C LYS A 663 -48.55 -1.44 -44.10
N GLY A 664 -49.00 -2.46 -43.35
CA GLY A 664 -48.77 -2.54 -41.90
C GLY A 664 -49.43 -1.41 -41.08
N ALA A 665 -49.48 -1.57 -39.76
CA ALA A 665 -50.07 -0.61 -38.83
C ALA A 665 -49.00 0.35 -38.29
N LYS A 666 -49.43 1.60 -38.06
CA LYS A 666 -48.64 2.56 -37.28
C LYS A 666 -48.87 2.29 -35.80
N VAL A 667 -47.79 2.06 -35.05
CA VAL A 667 -47.81 1.87 -33.59
C VAL A 667 -46.96 2.97 -32.95
N LYS A 668 -47.51 3.64 -31.93
CA LYS A 668 -46.81 4.65 -31.12
C LYS A 668 -46.83 4.18 -29.66
N ILE A 669 -45.66 4.08 -29.06
CA ILE A 669 -45.46 3.67 -27.66
C ILE A 669 -44.81 4.83 -26.91
N THR A 670 -45.41 5.28 -25.83
CA THR A 670 -44.88 6.33 -24.95
C THR A 670 -44.28 5.64 -23.75
N LEU A 671 -42.99 5.85 -23.54
CA LEU A 671 -42.23 5.32 -22.43
C LEU A 671 -42.20 6.34 -21.29
N GLY A 672 -42.00 5.83 -20.09
CA GLY A 672 -41.57 6.54 -18.90
C GLY A 672 -40.53 5.69 -18.19
N GLY A 673 -39.90 6.25 -17.18
CA GLY A 673 -39.12 5.47 -16.24
C GLY A 673 -39.04 6.17 -14.92
N THR A 674 -38.68 5.41 -13.91
CA THR A 674 -38.36 5.88 -12.56
C THR A 674 -37.02 5.27 -12.22
N ASP A 675 -36.20 6.06 -11.61
CA ASP A 675 -34.95 5.63 -11.00
C ASP A 675 -35.06 6.01 -9.53
N ALA A 676 -34.82 5.06 -8.63
CA ALA A 676 -34.89 5.33 -7.20
C ALA A 676 -33.58 5.93 -6.69
N GLY A 677 -32.47 5.67 -7.40
CA GLY A 677 -31.21 6.37 -7.20
C GLY A 677 -31.18 7.76 -7.81
N ASP A 678 -30.02 8.39 -7.73
CA ASP A 678 -29.78 9.79 -8.10
C ASP A 678 -29.32 9.95 -9.57
N GLY A 679 -29.04 8.86 -10.28
CA GLY A 679 -28.59 8.86 -11.67
C GLY A 679 -29.67 9.32 -12.66
N GLY A 680 -30.94 8.97 -12.40
CA GLY A 680 -32.06 9.26 -13.29
C GLY A 680 -31.98 8.51 -14.62
N ILE A 681 -33.08 8.45 -15.38
CA ILE A 681 -33.10 7.67 -16.62
C ILE A 681 -32.37 8.39 -17.76
N ALA A 682 -31.17 7.92 -18.12
CA ALA A 682 -30.39 8.45 -19.24
C ALA A 682 -30.88 7.95 -20.60
N SER A 683 -31.21 6.65 -20.72
CA SER A 683 -31.63 6.09 -22.01
C SER A 683 -32.54 4.88 -21.91
N TYR A 684 -33.10 4.46 -23.06
CA TYR A 684 -33.90 3.24 -23.18
C TYR A 684 -33.38 2.37 -24.31
N MET A 685 -33.43 1.07 -24.09
CA MET A 685 -33.21 0.04 -25.10
C MET A 685 -34.53 -0.66 -25.41
N CYS A 686 -34.88 -0.74 -26.69
CA CYS A 686 -36.16 -1.28 -27.14
C CYS A 686 -36.00 -2.42 -28.15
N LYS A 687 -36.89 -3.41 -28.11
CA LYS A 687 -37.10 -4.34 -29.22
C LYS A 687 -38.57 -4.70 -29.43
N LEU A 688 -38.92 -5.00 -30.67
CA LEU A 688 -40.24 -5.49 -31.07
C LEU A 688 -40.10 -6.93 -31.60
N ASP A 689 -40.90 -7.84 -31.03
CA ASP A 689 -40.91 -9.26 -31.34
C ASP A 689 -39.52 -9.91 -31.20
N LYS A 690 -38.98 -10.45 -32.30
CA LYS A 690 -37.66 -11.10 -32.38
C LYS A 690 -36.56 -10.17 -32.91
N ALA A 691 -36.80 -8.86 -32.98
CA ALA A 691 -35.79 -7.91 -33.43
C ALA A 691 -34.65 -7.77 -32.41
N LYS A 692 -33.47 -7.33 -32.89
CA LYS A 692 -32.34 -6.94 -32.03
C LYS A 692 -32.70 -5.73 -31.17
N TRP A 693 -32.11 -5.63 -29.98
CA TRP A 693 -32.19 -4.46 -29.11
C TRP A 693 -31.58 -3.23 -29.80
N ARG A 694 -32.18 -2.06 -29.62
CA ARG A 694 -31.69 -0.78 -30.15
C ARG A 694 -32.03 0.35 -29.20
N LYS A 695 -31.14 1.35 -29.10
CA LYS A 695 -31.42 2.61 -28.39
C LYS A 695 -32.68 3.25 -28.97
N CYS A 696 -33.57 3.73 -28.10
CA CYS A 696 -34.85 4.31 -28.46
C CYS A 696 -35.18 5.54 -27.61
N LYS A 697 -35.99 6.45 -28.15
CA LYS A 697 -36.50 7.64 -27.44
C LYS A 697 -38.02 7.59 -27.35
N SER A 698 -38.57 8.07 -26.24
CA SER A 698 -40.02 8.24 -26.09
C SER A 698 -40.50 9.45 -26.91
N PRO A 699 -41.56 9.34 -27.73
CA PRO A 699 -42.33 8.14 -28.04
C PRO A 699 -41.73 7.31 -29.19
N VAL A 700 -41.65 5.99 -29.00
CA VAL A 700 -41.21 5.00 -30.00
C VAL A 700 -42.28 4.83 -31.08
N LYS A 701 -41.90 4.90 -32.36
CA LYS A 701 -42.84 4.85 -33.50
C LYS A 701 -42.47 3.74 -34.49
N TYR A 702 -43.37 2.78 -34.71
CA TYR A 702 -43.27 1.77 -35.77
C TYR A 702 -44.27 2.08 -36.88
N LYS A 703 -43.85 2.00 -38.16
CA LYS A 703 -44.68 2.39 -39.32
C LYS A 703 -45.36 1.22 -40.03
N LYS A 704 -44.84 -0.02 -39.91
CA LYS A 704 -45.23 -1.19 -40.71
C LYS A 704 -45.43 -2.47 -39.87
N VAL A 705 -46.14 -2.40 -38.74
CA VAL A 705 -46.38 -3.58 -37.88
C VAL A 705 -47.48 -4.46 -38.48
N LYS A 706 -47.22 -5.76 -38.69
CA LYS A 706 -48.18 -6.66 -39.34
C LYS A 706 -49.43 -6.88 -38.48
N LYS A 707 -50.49 -7.46 -39.06
CA LYS A 707 -51.65 -7.94 -38.29
C LYS A 707 -51.19 -9.11 -37.43
N GLY A 708 -51.47 -9.09 -36.13
CA GLY A 708 -51.06 -10.19 -35.26
C GLY A 708 -50.88 -9.77 -33.81
N ARG A 709 -50.48 -10.74 -32.98
CA ARG A 709 -49.94 -10.49 -31.64
C ARG A 709 -48.49 -10.07 -31.78
N HIS A 710 -48.08 -9.11 -30.97
CA HIS A 710 -46.74 -8.56 -30.93
C HIS A 710 -46.31 -8.38 -29.48
N THR A 711 -45.01 -8.47 -29.25
CA THR A 711 -44.39 -8.28 -27.94
C THR A 711 -43.37 -7.17 -28.04
N PHE A 712 -43.62 -6.06 -27.38
CA PHE A 712 -42.65 -4.98 -27.20
C PHE A 712 -41.90 -5.21 -25.88
N ARG A 713 -40.59 -4.99 -25.89
CA ARG A 713 -39.77 -5.02 -24.68
C ARG A 713 -38.95 -3.74 -24.59
N VAL A 714 -38.81 -3.22 -23.39
CA VAL A 714 -38.01 -2.04 -23.08
C VAL A 714 -37.29 -2.23 -21.75
N TYR A 715 -36.05 -1.79 -21.67
CA TYR A 715 -35.34 -1.63 -20.41
C TYR A 715 -34.72 -0.22 -20.37
N ALA A 716 -34.58 0.32 -19.16
CA ALA A 716 -33.94 1.62 -18.94
C ALA A 716 -32.44 1.43 -18.63
N ILE A 717 -31.69 2.47 -18.92
CA ILE A 717 -30.30 2.65 -18.48
C ILE A 717 -30.25 4.02 -17.78
N ASP A 718 -29.71 4.08 -16.56
CA ASP A 718 -29.58 5.33 -15.80
C ASP A 718 -28.33 6.15 -16.21
N GLY A 719 -28.13 7.29 -15.54
CA GLY A 719 -26.99 8.19 -15.71
C GLY A 719 -25.64 7.55 -15.42
N ASP A 720 -25.60 6.55 -14.52
CA ASP A 720 -24.40 5.86 -14.07
C ASP A 720 -24.13 4.56 -14.86
N GLY A 721 -24.96 4.31 -15.87
CA GLY A 721 -24.84 3.22 -16.81
C GLY A 721 -25.44 1.90 -16.32
N ASN A 722 -26.18 1.88 -15.21
CA ASN A 722 -26.81 0.65 -14.74
C ASN A 722 -28.02 0.31 -15.61
N GLU A 723 -28.17 -0.95 -15.98
CA GLU A 723 -29.28 -1.43 -16.79
C GLU A 723 -30.37 -2.05 -15.91
N GLN A 724 -31.63 -1.83 -16.28
CA GLN A 724 -32.76 -2.52 -15.65
C GLN A 724 -32.62 -4.05 -15.81
N ALA A 725 -32.43 -4.77 -14.70
CA ALA A 725 -32.18 -6.22 -14.67
C ALA A 725 -33.20 -7.05 -15.47
N LYS A 726 -34.50 -6.72 -15.40
CA LYS A 726 -35.57 -7.41 -16.13
C LYS A 726 -36.31 -6.45 -17.04
N PRO A 727 -36.26 -6.62 -18.38
CA PRO A 727 -36.97 -5.73 -19.29
C PRO A 727 -38.49 -5.76 -19.09
N THR A 728 -39.11 -4.58 -19.12
CA THR A 728 -40.57 -4.43 -19.14
C THR A 728 -41.15 -4.96 -20.45
N VAL A 729 -42.09 -5.89 -20.35
CA VAL A 729 -42.71 -6.59 -21.49
C VAL A 729 -44.16 -6.15 -21.69
N GLU A 730 -44.48 -5.61 -22.86
CA GLU A 730 -45.84 -5.20 -23.22
C GLU A 730 -46.35 -5.98 -24.45
N LYS A 731 -47.43 -6.75 -24.28
CA LYS A 731 -48.04 -7.55 -25.35
C LYS A 731 -49.23 -6.79 -25.95
N PHE A 732 -49.27 -6.65 -27.28
CA PHE A 732 -50.39 -5.98 -27.96
C PHE A 732 -50.81 -6.69 -29.25
N LYS A 733 -52.01 -6.37 -29.75
CA LYS A 733 -52.56 -6.96 -30.97
C LYS A 733 -52.92 -5.90 -32.01
N VAL A 734 -52.35 -6.02 -33.21
CA VAL A 734 -52.76 -5.22 -34.37
C VAL A 734 -53.99 -5.87 -35.00
N LYS A 735 -55.12 -5.17 -34.92
CA LYS A 735 -56.42 -5.61 -35.45
C LYS A 735 -56.74 -4.92 -36.78
N VAL A 736 -57.60 -5.53 -37.59
CA VAL A 736 -58.19 -4.90 -38.79
C VAL A 736 -59.51 -4.24 -38.39
N LYS A 737 -59.85 -3.09 -38.96
CA LYS A 737 -61.18 -2.48 -38.78
C LYS A 737 -62.25 -3.45 -39.31
N LYS A 738 -63.38 -3.57 -38.61
CA LYS A 738 -64.56 -4.25 -39.16
C LYS A 738 -65.00 -3.48 -40.42
N ALA A 739 -65.28 -4.19 -41.52
CA ALA A 739 -65.87 -3.55 -42.70
C ALA A 739 -67.25 -3.00 -42.30
N LYS A 740 -67.57 -1.76 -42.67
CA LYS A 740 -68.96 -1.28 -42.57
C LYS A 740 -69.77 -2.15 -43.53
N LYS A 741 -70.77 -2.89 -43.02
CA LYS A 741 -71.82 -3.45 -43.89
C LYS A 741 -72.47 -2.25 -44.59
N LYS A 742 -72.41 -2.22 -45.92
CA LYS A 742 -73.32 -1.36 -46.69
C LYS A 742 -74.69 -2.03 -46.55
N HIS A 743 -75.65 -1.35 -45.94
CA HIS A 743 -77.06 -1.69 -46.11
C HIS A 743 -77.49 -1.23 -47.49
#